data_AF-A0A1Q6VIH3-F1
#
_entry.id   AF-A0A1Q6VIH3-F1
#
_cell.length_a   1.000
_cell.length_b   1.000
_cell.length_c   1.000
_cell.angle_alpha   90.00
_cell.angle_beta   90.00
_cell.angle_gamma   90.00
#
_symmetry.space_group_name_H-M   'P 1'
#
loop_
_entity.id
_entity.type
_entity.pdbx_description
1 polymer ?
#
loop_
_entity_poly.entity_id
_entity_poly.type
_entity_poly.pdbx_seq_one_letter_code
_entity_poly.pdbx_strand_id
1 'polypeptide(L)'
;MIAGMQHVTAFSSPQTVPAAPAAARKSGLWILDSWRDLVLYVCTPLVILPIFLLAQARWSAQDIYLFVAAFGAMGHHLPGMIRAYGDRALFQRFKWRFILAPIFLVVVCAAFSIWDLKGIVLVAFVWGVWHGMMQTYGFCRIYDAKVGSFAQLTRRLDFALCGIWFATAVLLSPQRMTDTLETYYSAGGPFIPPALLRTMQQGLLAVALVVAGLFLANYVWSWIRGNRPSPVKLVLLVTSISFWWYCNNIVASVLVGIALFEVFHDVQYLSLVWIYNRKRVETDSAIGGFMRFVFRRSGSLMGLYVGLIFAYGALGYFKSSIGTESVKTILAGVVTASALLHFYYDGFIWKVREKSTRQSLGISGGGTANVSTNGFLPSWALHGAKWVGVFVIPLGALWLGQTHSARSELDRIGMIVADLPTSSRAHLNHATALQDAGRLDEAGEAFSNALRLNSDSAKAHVGLATIFVGKGKLDEAHAHYEQALRMEPSNAEYHSGYAYLLEQMGQDDQAAAECEAAVRLAPKSAPAHHSLGAFLEKHGKLDEATAQYREAVRFDPSLVDAQIDLGTALLENGDLAGAKEHLQTASKLDPKLAQPHNYLGKIFMREGNVSSAIAQFEEALRLHPDFPEAEENLRMAKGSDNSSLTLSPR
;
A
#
# COMPACT_ATOMS: atom_id res chain seq x y z
N MET A 1 40.97 -30.66 61.57
CA MET A 1 40.01 -31.71 61.17
C MET A 1 38.68 -31.03 60.82
N ILE A 2 38.21 -31.23 59.58
CA ILE A 2 36.82 -31.23 59.07
C ILE A 2 36.01 -29.92 59.28
N ALA A 3 35.87 -29.01 58.30
CA ALA A 3 35.04 -29.02 57.08
C ALA A 3 33.51 -28.81 57.29
N GLY A 4 32.92 -27.82 56.60
CA GLY A 4 31.46 -27.69 56.41
C GLY A 4 30.96 -26.29 56.00
N MET A 5 30.72 -26.07 54.70
CA MET A 5 29.96 -24.94 54.12
C MET A 5 28.47 -24.96 54.53
N GLN A 6 27.77 -23.81 54.55
CA GLN A 6 26.55 -23.57 53.73
C GLN A 6 25.86 -22.20 53.95
N HIS A 7 25.58 -21.55 52.81
CA HIS A 7 24.49 -20.63 52.42
C HIS A 7 24.17 -19.30 53.16
N VAL A 8 24.42 -18.22 52.41
CA VAL A 8 23.79 -16.90 52.52
C VAL A 8 22.34 -16.97 52.03
N THR A 9 21.40 -16.48 52.84
CA THR A 9 20.04 -16.10 52.40
C THR A 9 19.82 -14.61 52.65
N ALA A 10 19.42 -13.90 51.60
CA ALA A 10 19.09 -12.48 51.63
C ALA A 10 17.58 -12.32 51.55
N PHE A 11 16.91 -11.85 52.61
CA PHE A 11 15.62 -11.14 52.58
C PHE A 11 15.27 -10.54 53.96
N SER A 12 14.56 -9.39 53.94
CA SER A 12 13.92 -8.59 55.03
C SER A 12 14.84 -7.58 55.74
N SER A 13 14.50 -6.29 55.94
CA SER A 13 13.21 -5.60 56.08
C SER A 13 13.32 -4.06 55.75
N PRO A 14 12.24 -3.26 55.80
CA PRO A 14 12.00 -2.06 55.00
C PRO A 14 12.40 -0.73 55.67
N GLN A 15 12.93 0.23 54.90
CA GLN A 15 13.02 1.62 55.35
C GLN A 15 11.77 2.41 54.95
N THR A 16 10.99 2.75 55.98
CA THR A 16 9.87 3.68 55.99
C THR A 16 10.36 5.11 55.79
N VAL A 17 10.08 5.70 54.63
CA VAL A 17 10.18 7.16 54.44
C VAL A 17 8.86 7.77 54.95
N PRO A 18 8.87 8.85 55.77
CA PRO A 18 7.64 9.49 56.21
C PRO A 18 6.90 10.09 55.01
N ALA A 19 5.58 9.94 55.00
CA ALA A 19 4.72 10.58 54.03
C ALA A 19 4.80 12.11 54.18
N ALA A 20 5.45 12.78 53.23
CA ALA A 20 5.32 14.22 53.07
C ALA A 20 3.86 14.56 52.75
N PRO A 21 3.29 15.66 53.27
CA PRO A 21 1.95 16.09 52.90
C PRO A 21 1.91 16.28 51.39
N ALA A 22 0.98 15.59 50.72
CA ALA A 22 0.78 15.73 49.28
C ALA A 22 0.18 17.10 48.99
N ALA A 23 1.03 18.14 48.95
CA ALA A 23 0.73 19.35 48.23
C ALA A 23 0.40 18.91 46.80
N ALA A 24 -0.84 19.13 46.36
CA ALA A 24 -1.31 18.76 45.03
C ALA A 24 -0.34 19.36 44.00
N ARG A 25 0.54 18.50 43.45
CA ARG A 25 1.48 18.88 42.39
C ARG A 25 0.62 19.44 41.27
N LYS A 26 0.73 20.75 40.99
CA LYS A 26 0.08 21.37 39.83
C LYS A 26 0.39 20.49 38.62
N SER A 27 -0.64 19.94 37.98
CA SER A 27 -0.43 19.10 36.79
C SER A 27 0.25 19.95 35.74
N GLY A 28 1.47 19.57 35.35
CA GLY A 28 2.21 20.27 34.31
C GLY A 28 1.44 20.28 33.00
N LEU A 29 1.66 21.30 32.17
CA LEU A 29 1.06 21.44 30.83
C LEU A 29 1.39 20.27 29.90
N TRP A 30 2.47 19.55 30.20
CA TRP A 30 3.10 18.53 29.36
C TRP A 30 2.70 17.11 29.78
N ILE A 31 2.64 16.21 28.81
CA ILE A 31 2.48 14.77 29.01
C ILE A 31 3.72 14.23 29.72
N LEU A 32 4.89 14.53 29.17
CA LEU A 32 6.21 14.24 29.73
C LEU A 32 6.84 15.50 30.34
N ASP A 33 7.59 16.22 29.51
CA ASP A 33 8.28 17.47 29.77
C ASP A 33 8.30 18.27 28.46
N SER A 34 8.64 19.56 28.52
CA SER A 34 8.50 20.47 27.38
C SER A 34 9.28 20.02 26.16
N TRP A 35 10.54 19.62 26.33
CA TRP A 35 11.39 19.23 25.22
C TRP A 35 10.92 17.92 24.56
N ARG A 36 10.60 16.90 25.37
CA ARG A 36 10.18 15.61 24.83
C ARG A 36 8.83 15.67 24.16
N ASP A 37 7.87 16.42 24.69
CA ASP A 37 6.57 16.61 24.04
C ASP A 37 6.73 17.36 22.71
N LEU A 38 7.59 18.37 22.65
CA LEU A 38 7.89 19.08 21.41
C LEU A 38 8.49 18.13 20.36
N VAL A 39 9.46 17.30 20.72
CA VAL A 39 10.12 16.39 19.76
C VAL A 39 9.21 15.22 19.35
N LEU A 40 8.52 14.58 20.30
CA LEU A 40 7.81 13.32 20.06
C LEU A 40 6.34 13.49 19.66
N TYR A 41 5.71 14.61 20.02
CA TYR A 41 4.28 14.79 19.82
C TYR A 41 3.94 15.99 18.94
N VAL A 42 4.56 17.15 19.18
CA VAL A 42 4.07 18.41 18.61
C VAL A 42 4.81 18.79 17.32
N CYS A 43 6.14 18.82 17.38
CA CYS A 43 7.03 19.29 16.30
C CYS A 43 7.78 18.14 15.61
N THR A 44 7.36 16.89 15.83
CA THR A 44 7.91 15.71 15.15
C THR A 44 7.98 15.85 13.62
N PRO A 45 7.00 16.48 12.94
CA PRO A 45 7.12 16.77 11.50
C PRO A 45 8.39 17.53 11.10
N LEU A 46 8.82 18.50 11.92
CA LEU A 46 10.03 19.29 11.65
C LEU A 46 11.31 18.47 11.78
N VAL A 47 11.27 17.38 12.56
CA VAL A 47 12.39 16.45 12.73
C VAL A 47 12.44 15.42 11.60
N ILE A 48 11.27 14.92 11.17
CA ILE A 48 11.18 13.86 10.16
C ILE A 48 11.52 14.39 8.76
N LEU A 49 11.09 15.61 8.40
CA LEU A 49 11.25 16.14 7.04
C LEU A 49 12.71 16.13 6.54
N PRO A 50 13.72 16.64 7.26
CA PRO A 50 15.12 16.56 6.81
C PRO A 50 15.64 15.13 6.67
N ILE A 51 15.24 14.22 7.56
CA ILE A 51 15.63 12.80 7.51
C ILE A 51 15.06 12.16 6.24
N PHE A 52 13.81 12.50 5.91
CA PHE A 52 13.13 11.98 4.73
C PHE A 52 13.75 12.48 3.43
N LEU A 53 14.13 13.76 3.35
CA LEU A 53 14.84 14.32 2.21
C LEU A 53 16.20 13.64 1.99
N LEU A 54 16.94 13.38 3.07
CA LEU A 54 18.21 12.64 3.00
C LEU A 54 18.02 11.18 2.57
N ALA A 55 16.89 10.57 2.90
CA ALA A 55 16.54 9.23 2.45
C ALA A 55 16.18 9.21 0.96
N GLN A 56 15.40 10.18 0.47
CA GLN A 56 15.05 10.30 -0.95
C GLN A 56 16.27 10.57 -1.85
N ALA A 57 17.35 11.11 -1.31
CA ALA A 57 18.60 11.25 -2.04
C ALA A 57 19.33 9.91 -2.29
N ARG A 58 18.90 8.82 -1.66
CA ARG A 58 19.58 7.51 -1.71
C ARG A 58 18.68 6.35 -2.12
N TRP A 59 17.38 6.48 -1.91
CA TRP A 59 16.41 5.41 -2.13
C TRP A 59 15.19 5.96 -2.87
N SER A 60 14.56 5.09 -3.67
CA SER A 60 13.35 5.46 -4.39
C SER A 60 12.19 5.70 -3.41
N ALA A 61 11.18 6.45 -3.85
CA ALA A 61 9.94 6.63 -3.10
C ALA A 61 9.28 5.28 -2.73
N GLN A 62 9.37 4.30 -3.63
CA GLN A 62 8.82 2.96 -3.44
C GLN A 62 9.58 2.19 -2.34
N ASP A 63 10.92 2.24 -2.34
CA ASP A 63 11.73 1.56 -1.32
C ASP A 63 11.48 2.14 0.07
N ILE A 64 11.42 3.47 0.16
CA ILE A 64 11.12 4.17 1.41
C ILE A 64 9.72 3.80 1.89
N TYR A 65 8.73 3.84 0.99
CA TYR A 65 7.36 3.45 1.32
C TYR A 65 7.28 1.99 1.77
N LEU A 66 7.94 1.05 1.07
CA LEU A 66 7.93 -0.37 1.43
C LEU A 66 8.55 -0.60 2.80
N PHE A 67 9.67 0.07 3.09
CA PHE A 67 10.30 0.06 4.41
C PHE A 67 9.34 0.58 5.49
N VAL A 68 8.74 1.75 5.28
CA VAL A 68 7.80 2.34 6.25
C VAL A 68 6.52 1.51 6.39
N ALA A 69 5.99 0.94 5.31
CA ALA A 69 4.81 0.09 5.35
C ALA A 69 5.06 -1.20 6.13
N ALA A 70 6.25 -1.80 5.97
CA ALA A 70 6.64 -2.97 6.73
C ALA A 70 6.79 -2.63 8.22
N PHE A 71 7.59 -1.62 8.58
CA PHE A 71 7.97 -1.40 9.98
C PHE A 71 7.04 -0.46 10.74
N GLY A 72 6.53 0.56 10.07
CA GLY A 72 5.56 1.50 10.61
C GLY A 72 4.16 0.91 10.58
N ALA A 73 3.56 0.87 9.39
CA ALA A 73 2.16 0.52 9.22
C ALA A 73 1.81 -0.91 9.67
N MET A 74 2.68 -1.92 9.47
CA MET A 74 2.38 -3.27 9.97
C MET A 74 2.91 -3.52 11.38
N GLY A 75 4.15 -3.12 11.65
CA GLY A 75 4.79 -3.34 12.95
C GLY A 75 4.01 -2.71 14.11
N HIS A 76 3.44 -1.52 13.91
CA HIS A 76 2.74 -0.78 14.95
C HIS A 76 1.37 -1.35 15.35
N HIS A 77 0.89 -2.43 14.72
CA HIS A 77 -0.33 -3.13 15.15
C HIS A 77 -0.12 -3.93 16.45
N LEU A 78 1.13 -4.38 16.66
CA LEU A 78 1.51 -5.26 17.77
C LEU A 78 1.20 -4.67 19.16
N PRO A 79 1.48 -3.39 19.46
CA PRO A 79 1.23 -2.80 20.78
C PRO A 79 -0.25 -2.80 21.18
N GLY A 80 -1.17 -2.53 20.25
CA GLY A 80 -2.61 -2.61 20.49
C GLY A 80 -3.05 -4.02 20.90
N MET A 81 -2.53 -5.04 20.21
CA MET A 81 -2.77 -6.45 20.53
C MET A 81 -2.17 -6.86 21.88
N ILE A 82 -0.90 -6.51 22.14
CA ILE A 82 -0.23 -6.76 23.42
C ILE A 82 -1.07 -6.21 24.57
N ARG A 83 -1.65 -5.02 24.41
CA ARG A 83 -2.54 -4.44 25.43
C ARG A 83 -3.85 -5.22 25.55
N ALA A 84 -4.53 -5.52 24.44
CA ALA A 84 -5.83 -6.18 24.44
C ALA A 84 -5.78 -7.55 25.15
N TYR A 85 -4.71 -8.31 24.95
CA TYR A 85 -4.54 -9.66 25.50
C TYR A 85 -3.67 -9.73 26.76
N GLY A 86 -2.78 -8.76 26.97
CA GLY A 86 -1.89 -8.70 28.13
C GLY A 86 -2.53 -8.10 29.39
N ASP A 87 -3.58 -7.29 29.23
CA ASP A 87 -4.34 -6.72 30.35
C ASP A 87 -5.54 -7.59 30.72
N ARG A 88 -5.41 -8.39 31.78
CA ARG A 88 -6.46 -9.31 32.25
C ARG A 88 -7.79 -8.59 32.55
N ALA A 89 -7.76 -7.41 33.17
CA ALA A 89 -8.99 -6.71 33.55
C ALA A 89 -9.73 -6.18 32.32
N LEU A 90 -8.99 -5.60 31.36
CA LEU A 90 -9.55 -5.14 30.09
C LEU A 90 -10.07 -6.32 29.26
N PHE A 91 -9.29 -7.41 29.18
CA PHE A 91 -9.69 -8.61 28.46
C PHE A 91 -10.97 -9.19 29.03
N GLN A 92 -11.08 -9.38 30.36
CA GLN A 92 -12.30 -9.93 30.96
C GLN A 92 -13.53 -9.03 30.70
N ARG A 93 -13.37 -7.71 30.74
CA ARG A 93 -14.46 -6.76 30.47
C ARG A 93 -14.97 -6.83 29.03
N PHE A 94 -14.10 -7.13 28.06
CA PHE A 94 -14.43 -7.16 26.63
C PHE A 94 -14.21 -8.53 25.98
N LYS A 95 -14.20 -9.62 26.77
CA LYS A 95 -13.76 -10.97 26.37
C LYS A 95 -14.38 -11.42 25.05
N TRP A 96 -15.69 -11.36 24.95
CA TRP A 96 -16.40 -11.78 23.74
C TRP A 96 -16.07 -10.93 22.52
N ARG A 97 -15.81 -9.63 22.71
CA ARG A 97 -15.38 -8.75 21.61
C ARG A 97 -13.97 -9.08 21.13
N PHE A 98 -13.06 -9.40 22.06
CA PHE A 98 -11.67 -9.72 21.74
C PHE A 98 -11.47 -11.14 21.21
N ILE A 99 -12.45 -12.03 21.40
CA ILE A 99 -12.47 -13.37 20.80
C ILE A 99 -13.12 -13.33 19.41
N LEU A 100 -14.29 -12.68 19.28
CA LEU A 100 -15.08 -12.74 18.05
C LEU A 100 -14.57 -11.81 16.95
N ALA A 101 -14.09 -10.60 17.28
CA ALA A 101 -13.66 -9.63 16.26
C ALA A 101 -12.48 -10.13 15.40
N PRO A 102 -11.43 -10.77 15.95
CA PRO A 102 -10.36 -11.35 15.13
C PRO A 102 -10.85 -12.40 14.16
N ILE A 103 -11.66 -13.35 14.64
CA ILE A 103 -12.19 -14.43 13.81
C ILE A 103 -13.01 -13.84 12.67
N PHE A 104 -13.93 -12.91 13.00
CA PHE A 104 -14.74 -12.23 12.01
C PHE A 104 -13.90 -11.48 10.97
N LEU A 105 -12.95 -10.64 11.40
CA LEU A 105 -12.16 -9.83 10.47
C LEU A 105 -11.20 -10.68 9.62
N VAL A 106 -10.59 -11.71 10.18
CA VAL A 106 -9.73 -12.64 9.40
C VAL A 106 -10.55 -13.37 8.35
N VAL A 107 -11.70 -13.94 8.72
CA VAL A 107 -12.58 -14.64 7.76
C VAL A 107 -13.06 -13.71 6.65
N VAL A 108 -13.56 -12.53 7.01
CA VAL A 108 -14.06 -11.56 6.02
C VAL A 108 -12.94 -11.04 5.11
N CYS A 109 -11.80 -10.62 5.67
CA CYS A 109 -10.72 -10.09 4.84
C CYS A 109 -10.06 -11.17 3.97
N ALA A 110 -9.94 -12.41 4.46
CA ALA A 110 -9.46 -13.53 3.66
C ALA A 110 -10.42 -13.83 2.51
N ALA A 111 -11.73 -13.90 2.77
CA ALA A 111 -12.73 -14.13 1.73
C ALA A 111 -12.71 -13.03 0.66
N PHE A 112 -12.65 -11.76 1.08
CA PHE A 112 -12.56 -10.63 0.16
C PHE A 112 -11.28 -10.67 -0.68
N SER A 113 -10.15 -11.05 -0.08
CA SER A 113 -8.89 -11.20 -0.80
C SER A 113 -8.95 -12.34 -1.83
N ILE A 114 -9.46 -13.51 -1.43
CA ILE A 114 -9.59 -14.70 -2.29
C ILE A 114 -10.50 -14.43 -3.50
N TRP A 115 -11.55 -13.65 -3.32
CA TRP A 115 -12.51 -13.28 -4.38
C TRP A 115 -12.21 -11.96 -5.07
N ASP A 116 -11.03 -11.37 -4.81
CA ASP A 116 -10.58 -10.08 -5.34
C ASP A 116 -11.61 -8.92 -5.17
N LEU A 117 -12.32 -8.92 -4.04
CA LEU A 117 -13.32 -7.92 -3.71
C LEU A 117 -12.67 -6.67 -3.10
N LYS A 118 -12.81 -5.53 -3.77
CA LYS A 118 -12.10 -4.29 -3.42
C LYS A 118 -12.73 -3.52 -2.26
N GLY A 119 -13.97 -3.83 -1.89
CA GLY A 119 -14.70 -3.11 -0.85
C GLY A 119 -13.98 -3.06 0.50
N ILE A 120 -13.26 -4.12 0.88
CA ILE A 120 -12.51 -4.15 2.15
C ILE A 120 -11.33 -3.18 2.16
N VAL A 121 -10.71 -2.94 0.99
CA VAL A 121 -9.60 -1.99 0.82
C VAL A 121 -10.10 -0.57 1.06
N LEU A 122 -11.26 -0.22 0.48
CA LEU A 122 -11.90 1.08 0.69
C LEU A 122 -12.24 1.29 2.18
N VAL A 123 -12.77 0.27 2.84
CA VAL A 123 -13.09 0.34 4.27
C VAL A 123 -11.81 0.53 5.10
N ALA A 124 -10.76 -0.24 4.83
CA ALA A 124 -9.48 -0.11 5.53
C ALA A 124 -8.90 1.30 5.37
N PHE A 125 -8.97 1.88 4.16
CA PHE A 125 -8.53 3.25 3.91
C PHE A 125 -9.32 4.28 4.73
N VAL A 126 -10.66 4.26 4.66
CA VAL A 126 -11.53 5.18 5.43
C VAL A 126 -11.25 5.06 6.93
N TRP A 127 -11.04 3.83 7.40
CA TRP A 127 -10.77 3.56 8.80
C TRP A 127 -9.37 4.01 9.24
N GLY A 128 -8.37 3.96 8.35
CA GLY A 128 -7.05 4.53 8.57
C GLY A 128 -7.08 6.05 8.75
N VAL A 129 -7.83 6.76 7.89
CA VAL A 129 -8.04 8.23 8.04
C VAL A 129 -8.72 8.54 9.37
N TRP A 130 -9.77 7.78 9.72
CA TRP A 130 -10.45 7.89 11.00
C TRP A 130 -9.52 7.62 12.19
N HIS A 131 -8.64 6.63 12.08
CA HIS A 131 -7.68 6.26 13.10
C HIS A 131 -6.69 7.41 13.38
N GLY A 132 -6.08 7.98 12.33
CA GLY A 132 -5.20 9.14 12.44
C GLY A 132 -5.89 10.36 13.07
N MET A 133 -7.14 10.61 12.68
CA MET A 133 -7.99 11.64 13.29
C MET A 133 -8.21 11.39 14.80
N MET A 134 -8.57 10.16 15.17
CA MET A 134 -8.83 9.77 16.56
C MET A 134 -7.60 9.88 17.44
N GLN A 135 -6.41 9.59 16.92
CA GLN A 135 -5.14 9.81 17.63
C GLN A 135 -4.94 11.29 17.96
N THR A 136 -5.05 12.16 16.95
CA THR A 136 -4.90 13.62 17.14
C THR A 136 -5.90 14.17 18.15
N TYR A 137 -7.17 13.78 18.03
CA TYR A 137 -8.21 14.12 19.00
C TYR A 137 -7.93 13.55 20.40
N GLY A 138 -7.39 12.34 20.49
CA GLY A 138 -6.97 11.70 21.72
C GLY A 138 -5.94 12.54 22.48
N PHE A 139 -4.86 12.97 21.80
CA PHE A 139 -3.87 13.88 22.38
C PHE A 139 -4.49 15.20 22.87
N CYS A 140 -5.41 15.79 22.10
CA CYS A 140 -6.14 17.00 22.54
C CYS A 140 -6.83 16.80 23.89
N ARG A 141 -7.40 15.61 24.12
CA ARG A 141 -8.05 15.28 25.39
C ARG A 141 -7.07 15.09 26.53
N ILE A 142 -5.87 14.58 26.27
CA ILE A 142 -4.82 14.45 27.27
C ILE A 142 -4.35 15.85 27.71
N TYR A 143 -4.07 16.75 26.77
CA TYR A 143 -3.63 18.12 27.08
C TYR A 143 -4.71 18.95 27.78
N ASP A 144 -5.98 18.83 27.38
CA ASP A 144 -7.09 19.47 28.08
C ASP A 144 -7.21 18.97 29.52
N ALA A 145 -7.07 17.66 29.74
CA ALA A 145 -7.14 17.08 31.06
C ALA A 145 -5.97 17.50 31.97
N LYS A 146 -4.78 17.75 31.40
CA LYS A 146 -3.61 18.29 32.12
C LYS A 146 -3.81 19.72 32.62
N VAL A 147 -4.64 20.51 31.95
CA VAL A 147 -5.05 21.86 32.41
C VAL A 147 -6.40 21.88 33.14
N GLY A 148 -6.99 20.70 33.39
CA GLY A 148 -8.28 20.59 34.08
C GLY A 148 -9.50 21.00 33.23
N SER A 149 -9.37 21.12 31.91
CA SER A 149 -10.47 21.45 31.00
C SER A 149 -11.30 20.20 30.66
N PHE A 150 -12.60 20.25 30.96
CA PHE A 150 -13.58 19.22 30.60
C PHE A 150 -14.81 19.79 29.88
N ALA A 151 -14.69 21.00 29.33
CA ALA A 151 -15.80 21.71 28.69
C ALA A 151 -16.37 20.92 27.49
N GLN A 152 -17.69 20.71 27.48
CA GLN A 152 -18.37 19.92 26.45
C GLN A 152 -18.27 20.54 25.06
N LEU A 153 -18.35 21.87 24.95
CA LEU A 153 -18.23 22.60 23.69
C LEU A 153 -16.82 22.46 23.11
N THR A 154 -15.78 22.74 23.90
CA THR A 154 -14.38 22.55 23.49
C THR A 154 -14.14 21.12 22.99
N ARG A 155 -14.62 20.10 23.70
CA ARG A 155 -14.50 18.71 23.27
C ARG A 155 -15.18 18.45 21.92
N ARG A 156 -16.37 19.00 21.69
CA ARG A 156 -17.11 18.83 20.42
C ARG A 156 -16.41 19.54 19.27
N LEU A 157 -15.91 20.75 19.50
CA LEU A 157 -15.19 21.53 18.50
C LEU A 157 -13.84 20.89 18.15
N ASP A 158 -13.08 20.40 19.14
CA ASP A 158 -11.84 19.66 18.88
C ASP A 158 -12.10 18.41 18.03
N PHE A 159 -13.16 17.65 18.33
CA PHE A 159 -13.54 16.46 17.55
C PHE A 159 -13.95 16.84 16.12
N ALA A 160 -14.80 17.86 15.97
CA ALA A 160 -15.25 18.35 14.68
C ALA A 160 -14.08 18.89 13.84
N LEU A 161 -13.15 19.62 14.46
CA LEU A 161 -11.97 20.18 13.81
C LEU A 161 -11.06 19.08 13.27
N CYS A 162 -10.72 18.08 14.09
CA CYS A 162 -9.93 16.95 13.62
C CYS A 162 -10.64 16.22 12.47
N GLY A 163 -11.92 15.90 12.63
CA GLY A 163 -12.67 15.14 11.63
C GLY A 163 -12.81 15.86 10.30
N ILE A 164 -13.19 17.14 10.33
CA ILE A 164 -13.44 17.88 9.11
C ILE A 164 -12.16 18.14 8.32
N TRP A 165 -11.05 18.49 8.99
CA TRP A 165 -9.80 18.76 8.28
C TRP A 165 -9.09 17.50 7.79
N PHE A 166 -9.20 16.38 8.51
CA PHE A 166 -8.69 15.11 8.00
C PHE A 166 -9.44 14.66 6.74
N ALA A 167 -10.78 14.75 6.76
CA ALA A 167 -11.60 14.41 5.61
C ALA A 167 -11.38 15.38 4.43
N THR A 168 -11.29 16.69 4.70
CA THR A 168 -11.10 17.71 3.66
C THR A 168 -9.76 17.55 2.95
N ALA A 169 -8.68 17.24 3.68
CA ALA A 169 -7.37 17.02 3.06
C ALA A 169 -7.34 15.81 2.12
N VAL A 170 -8.13 14.76 2.39
CA VAL A 170 -8.28 13.62 1.46
C VAL A 170 -9.14 14.00 0.27
N LEU A 171 -10.31 14.60 0.52
CA LEU A 171 -11.29 14.92 -0.53
C LEU A 171 -10.82 15.98 -1.52
N LEU A 172 -9.95 16.90 -1.09
CA LEU A 172 -9.37 17.92 -1.95
C LEU A 172 -8.04 17.50 -2.60
N SER A 173 -7.49 16.34 -2.23
CA SER A 173 -6.27 15.83 -2.85
C SER A 173 -6.63 15.14 -4.17
N PRO A 174 -6.21 15.67 -5.33
CA PRO A 174 -6.52 15.07 -6.62
C PRO A 174 -5.95 13.65 -6.74
N GLN A 175 -4.74 13.47 -6.19
CA GLN A 175 -4.10 12.17 -6.15
C GLN A 175 -4.92 11.23 -5.26
N ARG A 176 -5.12 11.50 -3.96
CA ARG A 176 -5.89 10.59 -3.09
C ARG A 176 -7.28 10.28 -3.61
N MET A 177 -7.96 11.27 -4.20
CA MET A 177 -9.27 11.07 -4.79
C MET A 177 -9.23 10.17 -6.02
N THR A 178 -8.16 10.19 -6.82
CA THR A 178 -7.97 9.24 -7.92
C THR A 178 -7.97 7.81 -7.38
N ASP A 179 -7.12 7.49 -6.38
CA ASP A 179 -7.05 6.14 -5.79
C ASP A 179 -8.37 5.75 -5.09
N THR A 180 -9.00 6.72 -4.43
CA THR A 180 -10.25 6.51 -3.69
C THR A 180 -11.40 6.19 -4.63
N LEU A 181 -11.54 6.95 -5.73
CA LEU A 181 -12.58 6.70 -6.74
C LEU A 181 -12.29 5.43 -7.53
N GLU A 182 -11.02 5.14 -7.83
CA GLU A 182 -10.61 3.88 -8.45
C GLU A 182 -11.02 2.68 -7.61
N THR A 183 -10.70 2.71 -6.31
CA THR A 183 -11.11 1.65 -5.38
C THR A 183 -12.63 1.60 -5.23
N TYR A 184 -13.30 2.75 -5.15
CA TYR A 184 -14.76 2.84 -5.00
C TYR A 184 -15.51 2.26 -6.20
N TYR A 185 -15.15 2.65 -7.43
CA TYR A 185 -15.76 2.13 -8.64
C TYR A 185 -15.41 0.65 -8.87
N SER A 186 -14.18 0.24 -8.57
CA SER A 186 -13.78 -1.17 -8.64
C SER A 186 -14.48 -2.02 -7.58
N ALA A 187 -14.84 -1.43 -6.44
CA ALA A 187 -15.67 -2.05 -5.42
C ALA A 187 -17.17 -2.01 -5.73
N GLY A 188 -17.59 -1.64 -6.96
CA GLY A 188 -19.01 -1.62 -7.33
C GLY A 188 -19.78 -0.38 -6.89
N GLY A 189 -19.08 0.69 -6.49
CA GLY A 189 -19.70 1.97 -6.18
C GLY A 189 -20.45 2.58 -7.38
N PRO A 190 -21.64 3.18 -7.18
CA PRO A 190 -22.35 3.87 -8.25
C PRO A 190 -21.59 5.11 -8.73
N PHE A 191 -21.77 5.48 -10.00
CA PHE A 191 -21.19 6.72 -10.54
C PHE A 191 -21.59 7.94 -9.72
N ILE A 192 -20.61 8.75 -9.34
CA ILE A 192 -20.83 10.04 -8.68
C ILE A 192 -20.81 11.11 -9.77
N PRO A 193 -21.87 11.90 -9.97
CA PRO A 193 -21.82 12.99 -10.95
C PRO A 193 -20.71 14.00 -10.62
N PRO A 194 -19.93 14.50 -11.59
CA PRO A 194 -18.84 15.44 -11.32
C PRO A 194 -19.29 16.72 -10.61
N ALA A 195 -20.50 17.20 -10.93
CA ALA A 195 -21.09 18.35 -10.24
C ALA A 195 -21.38 18.06 -8.76
N LEU A 196 -21.82 16.85 -8.43
CA LEU A 196 -22.05 16.43 -7.06
C LEU A 196 -20.72 16.34 -6.30
N LEU A 197 -19.69 15.72 -6.89
CA LEU A 197 -18.37 15.63 -6.27
C LEU A 197 -17.78 17.02 -5.97
N ARG A 198 -17.83 17.93 -6.95
CA ARG A 198 -17.37 19.32 -6.75
C ARG A 198 -18.16 20.04 -5.67
N THR A 199 -19.49 19.86 -5.63
CA THR A 199 -20.33 20.46 -4.58
C THR A 199 -19.97 19.92 -3.21
N MET A 200 -19.71 18.61 -3.09
CA MET A 200 -19.26 17.99 -1.84
C MET A 200 -17.90 18.52 -1.39
N GLN A 201 -16.94 18.65 -2.31
CA GLN A 201 -15.61 19.21 -2.05
C GLN A 201 -15.68 20.66 -1.55
N GLN A 202 -16.42 21.52 -2.25
CA GLN A 202 -16.62 22.93 -1.86
C GLN A 202 -17.38 23.06 -0.54
N GLY A 203 -18.45 22.29 -0.37
CA GLY A 203 -19.26 22.27 0.85
C GLY A 203 -18.44 21.84 2.07
N LEU A 204 -17.62 20.79 1.93
CA LEU A 204 -16.78 20.32 3.03
C LEU A 204 -15.71 21.35 3.42
N LEU A 205 -15.08 22.00 2.43
CA LEU A 205 -14.13 23.09 2.70
C LEU A 205 -14.80 24.26 3.44
N ALA A 206 -16.00 24.67 3.02
CA ALA A 206 -16.74 25.72 3.71
C ALA A 206 -17.06 25.33 5.17
N VAL A 207 -17.49 24.08 5.41
CA VAL A 207 -17.72 23.56 6.76
C VAL A 207 -16.42 23.53 7.56
N ALA A 208 -15.29 23.14 6.96
CA ALA A 208 -13.98 23.12 7.62
C ALA A 208 -13.56 24.51 8.11
N LEU A 209 -13.76 25.54 7.28
CA LEU A 209 -13.48 26.93 7.63
C LEU A 209 -14.40 27.44 8.76
N VAL A 210 -15.70 27.12 8.70
CA VAL A 210 -16.66 27.48 9.76
C VAL A 210 -16.28 26.82 11.09
N VAL A 211 -15.99 25.52 11.08
CA VAL A 211 -15.58 24.78 12.29
C VAL A 211 -14.27 25.34 12.87
N ALA A 212 -13.30 25.69 12.02
CA ALA A 212 -12.06 26.34 12.45
C ALA A 212 -12.33 27.71 13.11
N GLY A 213 -13.20 28.52 12.52
CA GLY A 213 -13.62 29.81 13.09
C GLY A 213 -14.29 29.66 14.45
N LEU A 214 -15.23 28.71 14.58
CA LEU A 214 -15.91 28.42 15.84
C LEU A 214 -14.95 27.88 16.91
N PHE A 215 -14.00 27.02 16.52
CA PHE A 215 -12.95 26.54 17.40
C PHE A 215 -12.09 27.71 17.91
N LEU A 216 -11.60 28.58 17.03
CA LEU A 216 -10.75 29.70 17.40
C LEU A 216 -11.49 30.72 18.28
N ALA A 217 -12.73 31.04 17.93
CA ALA A 217 -13.58 31.90 18.75
C ALA A 217 -13.77 31.33 20.17
N ASN A 218 -14.09 30.04 20.29
CA ASN A 218 -14.21 29.37 21.59
C ASN A 218 -12.89 29.33 22.36
N TYR A 219 -11.76 29.12 21.67
CA TYR A 219 -10.42 29.10 22.26
C TYR A 219 -10.07 30.46 22.87
N VAL A 220 -10.22 31.54 22.09
CA VAL A 220 -9.96 32.92 22.51
C VAL A 220 -10.92 33.34 23.63
N TRP A 221 -12.20 33.03 23.50
CA TRP A 221 -13.20 33.38 24.52
C TRP A 221 -12.95 32.68 25.86
N SER A 222 -12.55 31.41 25.82
CA SER A 222 -12.17 30.65 27.00
C SER A 222 -10.92 31.24 27.67
N TRP A 223 -9.97 31.75 26.88
CA TRP A 223 -8.79 32.46 27.39
C TRP A 223 -9.17 33.76 28.10
N ILE A 224 -10.03 34.59 27.48
CA ILE A 224 -10.51 35.86 28.04
C ILE A 224 -11.26 35.62 29.36
N ARG A 225 -12.04 34.54 29.46
CA ARG A 225 -12.79 34.18 30.68
C ARG A 225 -11.96 33.50 31.78
N GLY A 226 -10.65 33.36 31.60
CA GLY A 226 -9.75 32.74 32.59
C GLY A 226 -9.72 31.20 32.56
N ASN A 227 -10.58 30.55 31.78
CA ASN A 227 -10.57 29.10 31.54
C ASN A 227 -9.58 28.73 30.44
N ARG A 228 -8.30 29.08 30.64
CA ARG A 228 -7.26 29.03 29.61
C ARG A 228 -7.03 27.60 29.08
N PRO A 229 -7.39 27.32 27.80
CA PRO A 229 -7.08 26.03 27.19
C PRO A 229 -5.57 25.83 27.05
N SER A 230 -5.12 24.58 26.88
CA SER A 230 -3.69 24.31 26.70
C SER A 230 -3.15 24.97 25.41
N PRO A 231 -2.06 25.78 25.48
CA PRO A 231 -1.39 26.29 24.29
C PRO A 231 -0.71 25.18 23.50
N VAL A 232 -0.20 24.15 24.19
CA VAL A 232 0.43 22.98 23.54
C VAL A 232 -0.56 22.24 22.64
N LYS A 233 -1.83 22.14 23.08
CA LYS A 233 -2.91 21.56 22.27
C LYS A 233 -3.11 22.32 20.96
N LEU A 234 -3.08 23.66 20.99
CA LEU A 234 -3.27 24.48 19.80
C LEU A 234 -2.12 24.23 18.81
N VAL A 235 -0.88 24.23 19.30
CA VAL A 235 0.30 23.95 18.44
C VAL A 235 0.21 22.54 17.85
N LEU A 236 -0.13 21.53 18.65
CA LEU A 236 -0.35 20.16 18.16
C LEU A 236 -1.41 20.10 17.06
N LEU A 237 -2.57 20.74 17.25
CA LEU A 237 -3.65 20.73 16.24
C LEU A 237 -3.17 21.37 14.94
N VAL A 238 -2.51 22.51 15.02
CA VAL A 238 -1.95 23.20 13.85
C VAL A 238 -0.92 22.33 13.16
N THR A 239 0.04 21.74 13.88
CA THR A 239 1.09 20.92 13.27
C THR A 239 0.54 19.62 12.68
N SER A 240 -0.33 18.90 13.40
CA SER A 240 -0.94 17.66 12.91
C SER A 240 -1.82 17.88 11.68
N ILE A 241 -2.68 18.90 11.68
CA ILE A 241 -3.56 19.19 10.54
C ILE A 241 -2.74 19.70 9.35
N SER A 242 -1.79 20.61 9.57
CA SER A 242 -0.94 21.13 8.49
C SER A 242 -0.06 20.05 7.89
N PHE A 243 0.49 19.15 8.71
CA PHE A 243 1.30 18.05 8.21
C PHE A 243 0.48 17.00 7.48
N TRP A 244 -0.72 16.67 7.96
CA TRP A 244 -1.67 15.83 7.21
C TRP A 244 -2.04 16.45 5.87
N TRP A 245 -2.32 17.75 5.84
CA TRP A 245 -2.57 18.49 4.60
C TRP A 245 -1.37 18.41 3.65
N TYR A 246 -0.17 18.72 4.14
CA TYR A 246 1.08 18.64 3.39
C TYR A 246 1.28 17.26 2.76
N CYS A 247 1.15 16.20 3.54
CA CYS A 247 1.31 14.82 3.08
C CYS A 247 0.30 14.41 2.00
N ASN A 248 -0.91 14.98 2.01
CA ASN A 248 -1.96 14.61 1.05
C ASN A 248 -2.03 15.53 -0.18
N ASN A 249 -1.66 16.82 -0.06
CA ASN A 249 -1.93 17.83 -1.08
C ASN A 249 -0.69 18.53 -1.63
N ILE A 250 0.45 18.45 -0.94
CA ILE A 250 1.66 19.19 -1.32
C ILE A 250 2.77 18.25 -1.79
N VAL A 251 2.92 17.08 -1.14
CA VAL A 251 3.91 16.08 -1.56
C VAL A 251 3.53 15.51 -2.93
N ALA A 252 4.46 15.60 -3.90
CA ALA A 252 4.22 15.18 -5.28
C ALA A 252 3.96 13.67 -5.43
N SER A 253 4.58 12.84 -4.59
CA SER A 253 4.38 11.39 -4.57
C SER A 253 3.44 10.99 -3.43
N VAL A 254 2.33 10.33 -3.76
CA VAL A 254 1.39 9.76 -2.76
C VAL A 254 2.11 8.84 -1.79
N LEU A 255 3.02 8.00 -2.29
CA LEU A 255 3.74 7.01 -1.48
C LEU A 255 4.62 7.70 -0.42
N VAL A 256 5.32 8.76 -0.82
CA VAL A 256 6.09 9.60 0.10
C VAL A 256 5.17 10.26 1.11
N GLY A 257 4.04 10.80 0.66
CA GLY A 257 3.05 11.42 1.53
C GLY A 257 2.50 10.47 2.59
N ILE A 258 2.15 9.23 2.19
CA ILE A 258 1.76 8.16 3.12
C ILE A 258 2.88 7.91 4.11
N ALA A 259 4.09 7.61 3.62
CA ALA A 259 5.19 7.20 4.46
C ALA A 259 5.60 8.30 5.46
N LEU A 260 5.60 9.58 5.06
CA LEU A 260 5.82 10.71 5.97
C LEU A 260 4.79 10.75 7.11
N PHE A 261 3.51 10.60 6.77
CA PHE A 261 2.44 10.61 7.77
C PHE A 261 2.52 9.41 8.70
N GLU A 262 2.76 8.20 8.17
CA GLU A 262 2.89 6.98 8.97
C GLU A 262 4.03 7.12 9.98
N VAL A 263 5.22 7.57 9.56
CA VAL A 263 6.34 7.78 10.51
C VAL A 263 5.98 8.79 11.60
N PHE A 264 5.31 9.88 11.25
CA PHE A 264 4.85 10.85 12.25
C PHE A 264 3.84 10.24 13.23
N HIS A 265 2.85 9.53 12.69
CA HIS A 265 1.82 8.83 13.44
C HIS A 265 2.44 7.80 14.40
N ASP A 266 3.43 7.05 13.94
CA ASP A 266 4.10 5.98 14.68
C ASP A 266 4.94 6.51 15.83
N VAL A 267 5.72 7.56 15.61
CA VAL A 267 6.53 8.18 16.66
C VAL A 267 5.64 8.64 17.81
N GLN A 268 4.52 9.28 17.48
CA GLN A 268 3.54 9.70 18.48
C GLN A 268 2.91 8.50 19.20
N TYR A 269 2.46 7.51 18.42
CA TYR A 269 1.75 6.34 18.93
C TYR A 269 2.63 5.48 19.83
N LEU A 270 3.76 5.00 19.31
CA LEU A 270 4.65 4.06 19.99
C LEU A 270 5.21 4.65 21.27
N SER A 271 5.58 5.93 21.26
CA SER A 271 6.08 6.60 22.46
C SER A 271 4.99 6.69 23.53
N LEU A 272 3.77 7.11 23.19
CA LEU A 272 2.65 7.21 24.14
C LEU A 272 2.29 5.83 24.71
N VAL A 273 2.21 4.80 23.87
CA VAL A 273 1.86 3.44 24.29
C VAL A 273 2.93 2.86 25.22
N TRP A 274 4.20 3.06 24.91
CA TRP A 274 5.29 2.64 25.78
C TRP A 274 5.20 3.29 27.16
N ILE A 275 5.07 4.62 27.20
CA ILE A 275 5.00 5.41 28.44
C ILE A 275 3.80 4.98 29.28
N TYR A 276 2.64 4.83 28.64
CA TYR A 276 1.42 4.39 29.27
C TYR A 276 1.59 3.03 29.93
N ASN A 277 2.06 2.02 29.18
CA ASN A 277 2.18 0.65 29.70
C ASN A 277 3.23 0.55 30.79
N ARG A 278 4.36 1.25 30.64
CA ARG A 278 5.40 1.32 31.67
C ARG A 278 4.86 1.88 32.98
N LYS A 279 4.25 3.06 32.94
CA LYS A 279 3.70 3.68 34.15
C LYS A 279 2.64 2.79 34.80
N ARG A 280 1.82 2.13 33.98
CA ARG A 280 0.81 1.22 34.48
C ARG A 280 1.40 0.01 35.19
N VAL A 281 2.42 -0.63 34.62
CA VAL A 281 3.15 -1.74 35.26
C VAL A 281 3.80 -1.32 36.57
N GLU A 282 4.28 -0.07 36.67
CA GLU A 282 4.84 0.50 37.91
C GLU A 282 3.76 0.76 38.98
N THR A 283 2.52 1.08 38.59
CA THR A 283 1.45 1.49 39.52
C THR A 283 0.40 0.42 39.84
N ASP A 284 0.19 -0.56 38.97
CA ASP A 284 -0.89 -1.55 39.06
C ASP A 284 -0.31 -2.94 39.32
N SER A 285 -0.46 -3.40 40.56
CA SER A 285 0.06 -4.70 41.00
C SER A 285 -0.64 -5.88 40.32
N ALA A 286 -1.85 -5.69 39.76
CA ALA A 286 -2.65 -6.75 39.13
C ALA A 286 -2.18 -7.09 37.70
N ILE A 287 -1.27 -6.30 37.11
CA ILE A 287 -0.71 -6.59 35.79
C ILE A 287 0.21 -7.83 35.84
N GLY A 288 -0.07 -8.78 34.95
CA GLY A 288 0.61 -10.08 34.90
C GLY A 288 2.08 -10.05 34.46
N GLY A 289 2.73 -11.21 34.59
CA GLY A 289 4.18 -11.38 34.43
C GLY A 289 4.75 -10.96 33.07
N PHE A 290 4.08 -11.29 31.95
CA PHE A 290 4.57 -10.94 30.62
C PHE A 290 4.62 -9.42 30.39
N MET A 291 3.51 -8.71 30.63
CA MET A 291 3.45 -7.25 30.53
C MET A 291 4.46 -6.58 31.47
N ARG A 292 4.59 -7.09 32.70
CA ARG A 292 5.57 -6.59 33.66
C ARG A 292 7.02 -6.84 33.23
N PHE A 293 7.28 -7.98 32.59
CA PHE A 293 8.59 -8.31 32.05
C PHE A 293 8.97 -7.38 30.89
N VAL A 294 8.08 -7.18 29.90
CA VAL A 294 8.38 -6.35 28.71
C VAL A 294 8.54 -4.87 29.07
N PHE A 295 7.66 -4.32 29.91
CA PHE A 295 7.63 -2.87 30.20
C PHE A 295 8.34 -2.46 31.50
N ARG A 296 9.14 -3.34 32.13
CA ARG A 296 10.00 -2.92 33.27
C ARG A 296 11.07 -1.93 32.80
N ARG A 297 11.63 -1.16 33.74
CA ARG A 297 12.66 -0.16 33.47
C ARG A 297 13.98 -0.79 33.02
N SER A 298 14.12 -1.06 31.73
CA SER A 298 15.34 -1.55 31.09
C SER A 298 15.48 -1.03 29.66
N GLY A 299 16.65 -0.50 29.30
CA GLY A 299 16.96 -0.09 27.93
C GLY A 299 16.97 -1.27 26.95
N SER A 300 17.46 -2.44 27.37
CA SER A 300 17.50 -3.65 26.53
C SER A 300 16.09 -4.15 26.16
N LEU A 301 15.10 -3.92 27.02
CA LEU A 301 13.72 -4.33 26.75
C LEU A 301 12.97 -3.34 25.85
N MET A 302 13.35 -2.07 25.87
CA MET A 302 12.94 -1.13 24.82
C MET A 302 13.47 -1.62 23.46
N GLY A 303 14.74 -2.03 23.40
CA GLY A 303 15.32 -2.64 22.21
C GLY A 303 14.58 -3.90 21.76
N LEU A 304 14.24 -4.80 22.69
CA LEU A 304 13.43 -5.98 22.38
C LEU A 304 12.04 -5.61 21.84
N TYR A 305 11.37 -4.62 22.44
CA TYR A 305 10.05 -4.17 21.99
C TYR A 305 10.08 -3.60 20.56
N VAL A 306 11.08 -2.77 20.25
CA VAL A 306 11.30 -2.29 18.88
C VAL A 306 11.64 -3.46 17.96
N GLY A 307 12.50 -4.40 18.38
CA GLY A 307 12.82 -5.60 17.62
C GLY A 307 11.60 -6.48 17.30
N LEU A 308 10.65 -6.61 18.23
CA LEU A 308 9.39 -7.33 18.02
C LEU A 308 8.47 -6.63 17.03
N ILE A 309 8.39 -5.30 17.08
CA ILE A 309 7.67 -4.48 16.08
C ILE A 309 8.29 -4.72 14.69
N PHE A 310 9.62 -4.70 14.60
CA PHE A 310 10.34 -4.96 13.35
C PHE A 310 10.09 -6.38 12.84
N ALA A 311 10.17 -7.39 13.71
CA ALA A 311 9.93 -8.78 13.35
C ALA A 311 8.49 -9.02 12.89
N TYR A 312 7.50 -8.41 13.55
CA TYR A 312 6.11 -8.49 13.14
C TYR A 312 5.89 -7.81 11.77
N GLY A 313 6.48 -6.63 11.57
CA GLY A 313 6.41 -5.89 10.32
C GLY A 313 7.06 -6.59 9.12
N ALA A 314 8.14 -7.33 9.37
CA ALA A 314 8.85 -8.09 8.34
C ALA A 314 7.96 -9.15 7.67
N LEU A 315 6.88 -9.62 8.32
CA LEU A 315 5.89 -10.53 7.70
C LEU A 315 5.28 -9.92 6.42
N GLY A 316 5.09 -8.59 6.39
CA GLY A 316 4.63 -7.88 5.21
C GLY A 316 5.66 -7.80 4.10
N TYR A 317 6.93 -7.66 4.47
CA TYR A 317 8.04 -7.65 3.53
C TYR A 317 8.23 -9.01 2.86
N PHE A 318 8.17 -10.11 3.63
CA PHE A 318 8.32 -11.46 3.08
C PHE A 318 7.18 -11.87 2.12
N LYS A 319 6.05 -11.15 2.08
CA LYS A 319 4.99 -11.36 1.10
C LYS A 319 5.52 -11.34 -0.34
N SER A 320 6.46 -10.44 -0.65
CA SER A 320 6.99 -10.31 -2.03
C SER A 320 7.90 -11.47 -2.44
N SER A 321 8.45 -12.20 -1.48
CA SER A 321 9.37 -13.34 -1.71
C SER A 321 8.66 -14.70 -1.79
N ILE A 322 7.34 -14.75 -1.58
CA ILE A 322 6.57 -16.00 -1.64
C ILE A 322 6.19 -16.30 -3.08
N GLY A 323 6.64 -17.43 -3.64
CA GLY A 323 6.39 -17.77 -5.05
C GLY A 323 4.96 -18.24 -5.39
N THR A 324 4.09 -18.45 -4.40
CA THR A 324 2.71 -18.94 -4.62
C THR A 324 1.67 -17.84 -4.48
N GLU A 325 0.98 -17.52 -5.58
CA GLU A 325 -0.08 -16.49 -5.61
C GLU A 325 -1.17 -16.73 -4.57
N SER A 326 -1.62 -17.98 -4.39
CA SER A 326 -2.62 -18.33 -3.37
C SER A 326 -2.20 -17.91 -1.95
N VAL A 327 -0.91 -18.06 -1.63
CA VAL A 327 -0.38 -17.68 -0.31
C VAL A 327 -0.26 -16.16 -0.20
N LYS A 328 0.16 -15.47 -1.27
CA LYS A 328 0.18 -13.99 -1.31
C LYS A 328 -1.21 -13.40 -1.07
N THR A 329 -2.23 -13.98 -1.68
CA THR A 329 -3.63 -13.56 -1.56
C THR A 329 -4.17 -13.78 -0.14
N ILE A 330 -3.94 -14.95 0.45
CA ILE A 330 -4.35 -15.20 1.85
C ILE A 330 -3.63 -14.24 2.80
N LEU A 331 -2.33 -14.04 2.61
CA LEU A 331 -1.53 -13.14 3.44
C LEU A 331 -2.01 -11.69 3.33
N ALA A 332 -2.42 -11.23 2.14
CA ALA A 332 -3.01 -9.90 1.96
C ALA A 332 -4.29 -9.72 2.80
N GLY A 333 -5.15 -10.74 2.85
CA GLY A 333 -6.34 -10.77 3.70
C GLY A 333 -5.98 -10.68 5.18
N VAL A 334 -4.99 -11.46 5.63
CA VAL A 334 -4.50 -11.45 7.02
C VAL A 334 -3.91 -10.09 7.41
N VAL A 335 -3.13 -9.47 6.52
CA VAL A 335 -2.56 -8.13 6.75
C VAL A 335 -3.66 -7.08 6.88
N THR A 336 -4.67 -7.13 6.01
CA THR A 336 -5.82 -6.22 6.07
C THR A 336 -6.62 -6.41 7.36
N ALA A 337 -6.82 -7.66 7.79
CA ALA A 337 -7.47 -7.97 9.06
C ALA A 337 -6.67 -7.42 10.26
N SER A 338 -5.34 -7.55 10.23
CA SER A 338 -4.44 -7.00 11.25
C SER A 338 -4.59 -5.48 11.37
N ALA A 339 -4.65 -4.75 10.25
CA ALA A 339 -4.87 -3.30 10.25
C ALA A 339 -6.22 -2.90 10.86
N LEU A 340 -7.31 -3.55 10.45
CA LEU A 340 -8.64 -3.27 11.00
C LEU A 340 -8.72 -3.62 12.50
N LEU A 341 -8.06 -4.69 12.93
CA LEU A 341 -7.97 -5.08 14.34
C LEU A 341 -7.19 -4.06 15.16
N HIS A 342 -6.06 -3.58 14.63
CA HIS A 342 -5.28 -2.50 15.24
C HIS A 342 -6.16 -1.28 15.50
N PHE A 343 -6.85 -0.78 14.47
CA PHE A 343 -7.72 0.39 14.62
C PHE A 343 -8.82 0.16 15.66
N TYR A 344 -9.34 -1.08 15.74
CA TYR A 344 -10.36 -1.46 16.71
C TYR A 344 -9.83 -1.49 18.14
N TYR A 345 -8.67 -2.09 18.39
CA TYR A 345 -8.06 -2.20 19.72
C TYR A 345 -7.57 -0.85 20.24
N ASP A 346 -7.02 -0.02 19.37
CA ASP A 346 -6.54 1.29 19.74
C ASP A 346 -7.67 2.24 20.15
N GLY A 347 -8.88 2.00 19.67
CA GLY A 347 -10.07 2.67 20.17
C GLY A 347 -10.27 2.55 21.70
N PHE A 348 -9.62 1.59 22.38
CA PHE A 348 -9.63 1.47 23.84
C PHE A 348 -8.52 2.29 24.53
N ILE A 349 -7.46 2.66 23.80
CA ILE A 349 -6.39 3.52 24.30
C ILE A 349 -6.89 4.96 24.44
N TRP A 350 -7.63 5.44 23.45
CA TRP A 350 -8.11 6.82 23.36
C TRP A 350 -9.35 7.14 24.22
N LYS A 351 -9.90 6.14 24.94
CA LYS A 351 -11.04 6.35 25.86
C LYS A 351 -10.58 6.98 27.18
N VAL A 352 -10.14 8.24 27.14
CA VAL A 352 -9.73 9.06 28.31
C VAL A 352 -10.86 9.23 29.35
N ARG A 353 -12.10 8.84 29.02
CA ARG A 353 -13.21 8.72 29.98
C ARG A 353 -13.06 7.57 30.99
N GLU A 354 -12.20 6.58 30.71
CA GLU A 354 -12.00 5.44 31.61
C GLU A 354 -11.05 5.77 32.76
N LYS A 355 -11.43 5.38 33.98
CA LYS A 355 -10.70 5.71 35.21
C LYS A 355 -9.25 5.21 35.18
N SER A 356 -9.05 3.95 34.76
CA SER A 356 -7.72 3.34 34.63
C SER A 356 -6.83 4.11 33.63
N THR A 357 -7.39 4.51 32.49
CA THR A 357 -6.68 5.29 31.47
C THR A 357 -6.24 6.66 32.00
N ARG A 358 -7.12 7.36 32.75
CA ARG A 358 -6.77 8.65 33.39
C ARG A 358 -5.67 8.50 34.43
N GLN A 359 -5.72 7.46 35.26
CA GLN A 359 -4.72 7.18 36.29
C GLN A 359 -3.34 6.93 35.68
N SER A 360 -3.24 6.08 34.66
CA SER A 360 -1.99 5.83 33.95
C SER A 360 -1.44 7.09 33.26
N LEU A 361 -2.31 7.98 32.76
CA LEU A 361 -1.88 9.26 32.16
C LEU A 361 -1.60 10.37 33.20
N GLY A 362 -1.82 10.12 34.49
CA GLY A 362 -1.57 11.10 35.56
C GLY A 362 -2.57 12.26 35.57
N ILE A 363 -3.82 11.98 35.22
CA ILE A 363 -4.93 12.95 35.19
C ILE A 363 -5.76 12.82 36.47
N SER A 364 -5.84 13.88 37.28
CA SER A 364 -6.67 13.97 38.50
C SER A 364 -8.11 14.44 38.21
N GLY A 365 -9.10 14.10 39.05
CA GLY A 365 -10.43 14.76 39.06
C GLY A 365 -11.59 14.03 38.35
N GLY A 366 -12.81 14.27 38.83
CA GLY A 366 -14.03 13.46 38.64
C GLY A 366 -14.75 13.60 37.29
N GLY A 367 -15.35 12.49 36.88
CA GLY A 367 -16.09 12.33 35.63
C GLY A 367 -16.16 10.86 35.24
N THR A 368 -16.43 9.97 36.21
CA THR A 368 -16.69 8.56 35.94
C THR A 368 -18.12 8.45 35.42
N ALA A 369 -18.29 8.51 34.10
CA ALA A 369 -19.50 7.94 33.52
C ALA A 369 -19.40 6.42 33.72
N ASN A 370 -20.03 5.92 34.79
CA ASN A 370 -20.42 4.51 34.83
C ASN A 370 -21.24 4.28 33.55
N VAL A 371 -20.80 3.34 32.73
CA VAL A 371 -21.52 2.95 31.51
C VAL A 371 -22.91 2.51 31.97
N SER A 372 -23.96 3.25 31.62
CA SER A 372 -25.31 2.83 32.01
C SER A 372 -25.61 1.49 31.33
N THR A 373 -25.99 0.51 32.16
CA THR A 373 -26.38 -0.83 31.73
C THR A 373 -27.87 -0.91 31.43
N ASN A 374 -28.62 0.18 31.59
CA ASN A 374 -30.08 0.24 31.44
C ASN A 374 -30.48 0.55 29.99
N GLY A 375 -29.98 -0.24 29.04
CA GLY A 375 -30.50 -0.27 27.67
C GLY A 375 -31.47 -1.44 27.51
N PHE A 376 -32.54 -1.25 26.74
CA PHE A 376 -33.49 -2.33 26.38
C PHE A 376 -32.79 -3.52 25.68
N LEU A 377 -31.65 -3.28 25.02
CA LEU A 377 -30.82 -4.29 24.38
C LEU A 377 -29.50 -4.51 25.14
N PRO A 378 -28.97 -5.75 25.18
CA PRO A 378 -27.63 -6.02 25.68
C PRO A 378 -26.57 -5.16 24.94
N SER A 379 -25.58 -4.66 25.68
CA SER A 379 -24.50 -3.80 25.14
C SER A 379 -23.73 -4.43 23.98
N TRP A 380 -23.62 -5.77 23.95
CA TRP A 380 -23.00 -6.50 22.83
C TRP A 380 -23.89 -6.48 21.58
N ALA A 381 -25.21 -6.61 21.73
CA ALA A 381 -26.17 -6.60 20.63
C ALA A 381 -26.25 -5.21 19.98
N LEU A 382 -26.34 -4.14 20.79
CA LEU A 382 -26.28 -2.77 20.28
C LEU A 382 -24.96 -2.46 19.56
N HIS A 383 -23.85 -3.04 20.04
CA HIS A 383 -22.56 -2.90 19.38
C HIS A 383 -22.54 -3.65 18.04
N GLY A 384 -23.03 -4.89 18.00
CA GLY A 384 -23.18 -5.66 16.77
C GLY A 384 -24.05 -4.93 15.74
N ALA A 385 -25.21 -4.40 16.14
CA ALA A 385 -26.08 -3.63 15.26
C ALA A 385 -25.40 -2.40 14.65
N LYS A 386 -24.55 -1.71 15.42
CA LYS A 386 -23.74 -0.60 14.90
C LYS A 386 -22.78 -1.06 13.82
N TRP A 387 -22.06 -2.16 14.03
CA TRP A 387 -21.16 -2.73 13.03
C TRP A 387 -21.90 -3.24 11.80
N VAL A 388 -23.11 -3.80 11.96
CA VAL A 388 -23.95 -4.14 10.82
C VAL A 388 -24.24 -2.90 9.98
N GLY A 389 -24.64 -1.80 10.61
CA GLY A 389 -24.94 -0.54 9.93
C GLY A 389 -23.74 0.13 9.26
N VAL A 390 -22.58 0.19 9.93
CA VAL A 390 -21.42 0.97 9.43
C VAL A 390 -20.39 0.15 8.67
N PHE A 391 -20.48 -1.19 8.70
CA PHE A 391 -19.51 -2.08 8.09
C PHE A 391 -20.17 -3.12 7.20
N VAL A 392 -21.07 -3.96 7.74
CA VAL A 392 -21.62 -5.10 6.99
C VAL A 392 -22.51 -4.64 5.83
N ILE A 393 -23.43 -3.71 6.05
CA ILE A 393 -24.35 -3.22 5.01
C ILE A 393 -23.58 -2.51 3.88
N PRO A 394 -22.70 -1.52 4.14
CA PRO A 394 -21.93 -0.88 3.08
C PRO A 394 -21.04 -1.86 2.31
N LEU A 395 -20.36 -2.78 3.02
CA LEU A 395 -19.49 -3.76 2.40
C LEU A 395 -20.27 -4.77 1.55
N GLY A 396 -21.44 -5.21 2.01
CA GLY A 396 -22.35 -6.06 1.24
C GLY A 396 -22.92 -5.38 0.01
N ALA A 397 -23.26 -4.09 0.09
CA ALA A 397 -23.71 -3.32 -1.06
C ALA A 397 -22.62 -3.15 -2.12
N LEU A 398 -21.38 -2.85 -1.71
CA LEU A 398 -20.21 -2.81 -2.60
C LEU A 398 -19.95 -4.17 -3.23
N TRP A 399 -19.96 -5.24 -2.44
CA TRP A 399 -19.80 -6.59 -2.96
C TRP A 399 -20.83 -6.92 -4.04
N LEU A 400 -22.12 -6.68 -3.78
CA LEU A 400 -23.19 -6.87 -4.78
C LEU A 400 -22.97 -6.00 -6.02
N GLY A 401 -22.55 -4.74 -5.83
CA GLY A 401 -22.22 -3.85 -6.93
C GLY A 401 -21.06 -4.38 -7.78
N GLN A 402 -20.00 -4.89 -7.16
CA GLN A 402 -18.82 -5.40 -7.87
C GLN A 402 -19.16 -6.67 -8.65
N THR A 403 -19.95 -7.58 -8.07
CA THR A 403 -20.31 -8.85 -8.71
C THR A 403 -21.37 -8.72 -9.80
N HIS A 404 -22.20 -7.68 -9.76
CA HIS A 404 -23.30 -7.46 -10.72
C HIS A 404 -23.07 -6.28 -11.67
N SER A 405 -21.99 -5.52 -11.52
CA SER A 405 -21.62 -4.46 -12.47
C SER A 405 -21.12 -5.06 -13.78
N ALA A 406 -21.73 -4.67 -14.88
CA ALA A 406 -21.30 -5.04 -16.23
C ALA A 406 -20.24 -4.09 -16.83
N ARG A 407 -19.73 -3.12 -16.05
CA ARG A 407 -18.84 -2.07 -16.58
C ARG A 407 -17.41 -2.57 -16.76
N SER A 408 -16.83 -2.26 -17.91
CA SER A 408 -15.42 -2.56 -18.18
C SER A 408 -14.50 -1.74 -17.28
N GLU A 409 -13.25 -2.18 -17.15
CA GLU A 409 -12.22 -1.42 -16.41
C GLU A 409 -11.95 -0.05 -17.03
N LEU A 410 -11.88 0.00 -18.36
CA LEU A 410 -11.69 1.23 -19.10
C LEU A 410 -12.81 2.25 -18.84
N ASP A 411 -14.08 1.81 -18.81
CA ASP A 411 -15.20 2.69 -18.50
C ASP A 411 -15.11 3.27 -17.08
N ARG A 412 -14.70 2.43 -16.11
CA ARG A 412 -14.50 2.88 -14.72
C ARG A 412 -13.40 3.94 -14.64
N ILE A 413 -12.29 3.73 -15.33
CA ILE A 413 -11.19 4.70 -15.35
C ILE A 413 -11.63 6.01 -16.06
N GLY A 414 -12.38 5.91 -17.15
CA GLY A 414 -12.97 7.07 -17.82
C GLY A 414 -13.90 7.90 -16.92
N MET A 415 -14.68 7.25 -16.05
CA MET A 415 -15.50 7.95 -15.04
C MET A 415 -14.65 8.73 -14.03
N ILE A 416 -13.49 8.22 -13.64
CA ILE A 416 -12.58 8.92 -12.71
C ILE A 416 -12.06 10.20 -13.37
N VAL A 417 -11.73 10.16 -14.66
CA VAL A 417 -11.35 11.37 -15.42
C VAL A 417 -12.50 12.37 -15.48
N ALA A 418 -13.74 11.91 -15.67
CA ALA A 418 -14.90 12.79 -15.65
C ALA A 418 -15.10 13.48 -14.29
N ASP A 419 -14.84 12.77 -13.19
CA ASP A 419 -14.95 13.27 -11.82
C ASP A 419 -13.79 14.18 -11.41
N LEU A 420 -12.58 13.86 -11.88
CA LEU A 420 -11.33 14.54 -11.54
C LEU A 420 -10.62 15.03 -12.82
N PRO A 421 -11.21 15.95 -13.59
CA PRO A 421 -10.68 16.36 -14.90
C PRO A 421 -9.32 17.06 -14.81
N THR A 422 -8.94 17.55 -13.63
CA THR A 422 -7.65 18.20 -13.36
C THR A 422 -6.63 17.28 -12.70
N SER A 423 -6.93 15.98 -12.53
CA SER A 423 -5.97 15.01 -12.00
C SER A 423 -5.08 14.48 -13.13
N SER A 424 -3.83 14.93 -13.18
CA SER A 424 -2.83 14.41 -14.14
C SER A 424 -2.73 12.87 -14.05
N ARG A 425 -2.79 12.31 -12.83
CA ARG A 425 -2.74 10.86 -12.62
C ARG A 425 -3.98 10.13 -13.16
N ALA A 426 -5.17 10.71 -13.03
CA ALA A 426 -6.37 10.10 -13.62
C ALA A 426 -6.25 10.02 -15.14
N HIS A 427 -5.76 11.08 -15.78
CA HIS A 427 -5.47 11.09 -17.22
C HIS A 427 -4.39 10.08 -17.61
N LEU A 428 -3.32 9.96 -16.81
CA LEU A 428 -2.26 8.98 -17.03
C LEU A 428 -2.79 7.54 -16.95
N ASN A 429 -3.56 7.20 -15.92
CA ASN A 429 -4.16 5.87 -15.76
C ASN A 429 -5.12 5.57 -16.92
N HIS A 430 -5.91 6.56 -17.35
CA HIS A 430 -6.81 6.42 -18.49
C HIS A 430 -6.05 6.22 -19.80
N ALA A 431 -4.95 6.96 -20.00
CA ALA A 431 -4.10 6.82 -21.18
C ALA A 431 -3.49 5.42 -21.29
N THR A 432 -2.94 4.89 -20.19
CA THR A 432 -2.43 3.51 -20.14
C THR A 432 -3.54 2.51 -20.45
N ALA A 433 -4.72 2.63 -19.83
CA ALA A 433 -5.82 1.71 -20.10
C ALA A 433 -6.34 1.79 -21.55
N LEU A 434 -6.33 2.98 -22.17
CA LEU A 434 -6.66 3.17 -23.59
C LEU A 434 -5.62 2.52 -24.49
N GLN A 435 -4.33 2.66 -24.14
CA GLN A 435 -3.23 2.04 -24.86
C GLN A 435 -3.34 0.51 -24.82
N ASP A 436 -3.58 -0.07 -23.65
CA ASP A 436 -3.77 -1.52 -23.47
C ASP A 436 -5.00 -2.03 -24.23
N ALA A 437 -6.02 -1.19 -24.40
CA ALA A 437 -7.20 -1.48 -25.21
C ALA A 437 -7.00 -1.23 -26.73
N GLY A 438 -5.80 -0.84 -27.16
CA GLY A 438 -5.48 -0.55 -28.57
C GLY A 438 -6.07 0.76 -29.11
N ARG A 439 -6.65 1.61 -28.27
CA ARG A 439 -7.24 2.91 -28.64
C ARG A 439 -6.16 4.00 -28.66
N LEU A 440 -5.18 3.83 -29.55
CA LEU A 440 -3.93 4.59 -29.55
C LEU A 440 -4.10 6.11 -29.72
N ASP A 441 -5.09 6.56 -30.50
CA ASP A 441 -5.35 7.99 -30.68
C ASP A 441 -5.84 8.65 -29.39
N GLU A 442 -6.82 8.03 -28.74
CA GLU A 442 -7.36 8.51 -27.46
C GLU A 442 -6.32 8.41 -26.34
N ALA A 443 -5.50 7.35 -26.34
CA ALA A 443 -4.38 7.22 -25.42
C ALA A 443 -3.40 8.40 -25.56
N GLY A 444 -3.06 8.78 -26.80
CA GLY A 444 -2.20 9.93 -27.08
C GLY A 444 -2.79 11.26 -26.57
N GLU A 445 -4.10 11.48 -26.72
CA GLU A 445 -4.77 12.66 -26.16
C GLU A 445 -4.75 12.65 -24.62
N ALA A 446 -5.02 11.49 -24.01
CA ALA A 446 -5.03 11.33 -22.56
C ALA A 446 -3.63 11.54 -21.95
N PHE A 447 -2.56 10.99 -22.56
CA PHE A 447 -1.19 11.29 -22.11
C PHE A 447 -0.83 12.77 -22.27
N SER A 448 -1.24 13.40 -23.37
CA SER A 448 -1.02 14.83 -23.59
C SER A 448 -1.74 15.68 -22.54
N ASN A 449 -2.97 15.31 -22.17
CA ASN A 449 -3.71 15.95 -21.08
C ASN A 449 -3.02 15.74 -19.73
N ALA A 450 -2.47 14.56 -19.46
CA ALA A 450 -1.69 14.28 -18.26
C ALA A 450 -0.46 15.20 -18.16
N LEU A 451 0.29 15.36 -19.26
CA LEU A 451 1.46 16.23 -19.35
C LEU A 451 1.13 17.73 -19.29
N ARG A 452 -0.03 18.14 -19.82
CA ARG A 452 -0.50 19.53 -19.68
C ARG A 452 -0.79 19.88 -18.23
N LEU A 453 -1.29 18.92 -17.44
CA LEU A 453 -1.61 19.11 -16.02
C LEU A 453 -0.38 18.95 -15.12
N ASN A 454 0.55 18.07 -15.49
CA ASN A 454 1.84 17.91 -14.85
C ASN A 454 2.89 17.54 -15.90
N SER A 455 3.74 18.50 -16.28
CA SER A 455 4.81 18.29 -17.26
C SER A 455 5.84 17.26 -16.78
N ASP A 456 5.93 17.04 -15.48
CA ASP A 456 6.99 16.26 -14.86
C ASP A 456 6.50 14.83 -14.63
N SER A 457 6.12 14.15 -15.72
CA SER A 457 5.71 12.75 -15.71
C SER A 457 6.47 11.95 -16.75
N ALA A 458 7.54 11.28 -16.32
CA ALA A 458 8.36 10.43 -17.17
C ALA A 458 7.53 9.32 -17.82
N LYS A 459 6.63 8.68 -17.05
CA LYS A 459 5.69 7.66 -17.57
C LYS A 459 4.76 8.20 -18.67
N ALA A 460 4.25 9.43 -18.54
CA ALA A 460 3.41 10.02 -19.59
C ALA A 460 4.21 10.37 -20.85
N HIS A 461 5.46 10.81 -20.69
CA HIS A 461 6.38 11.02 -21.81
C HIS A 461 6.67 9.72 -22.55
N VAL A 462 7.03 8.64 -21.85
CA VAL A 462 7.26 7.33 -22.48
C VAL A 462 6.01 6.81 -23.17
N GLY A 463 4.84 6.93 -22.54
CA GLY A 463 3.56 6.58 -23.16
C GLY A 463 3.33 7.30 -24.49
N LEU A 464 3.52 8.62 -24.55
CA LEU A 464 3.45 9.37 -25.80
C LEU A 464 4.51 8.93 -26.81
N ALA A 465 5.74 8.68 -26.36
CA ALA A 465 6.82 8.24 -27.23
C ALA A 465 6.45 6.91 -27.90
N THR A 466 5.93 5.93 -27.16
CA THR A 466 5.44 4.66 -27.71
C THR A 466 4.32 4.87 -28.74
N ILE A 467 3.36 5.76 -28.47
CA ILE A 467 2.31 6.10 -29.44
C ILE A 467 2.91 6.74 -30.71
N PHE A 468 3.91 7.60 -30.58
CA PHE A 468 4.57 8.21 -31.74
C PHE A 468 5.43 7.23 -32.54
N VAL A 469 6.12 6.28 -31.88
CA VAL A 469 6.80 5.16 -32.55
C VAL A 469 5.81 4.37 -33.41
N GLY A 470 4.66 3.98 -32.85
CA GLY A 470 3.61 3.28 -33.60
C GLY A 470 3.02 4.07 -34.77
N LYS A 471 3.15 5.40 -34.75
CA LYS A 471 2.74 6.30 -35.84
C LYS A 471 3.87 6.64 -36.83
N GLY A 472 5.08 6.09 -36.63
CA GLY A 472 6.27 6.39 -37.43
C GLY A 472 6.86 7.80 -37.19
N LYS A 473 6.44 8.48 -36.12
CA LYS A 473 6.90 9.82 -35.73
C LYS A 473 8.11 9.73 -34.80
N LEU A 474 9.22 9.25 -35.36
CA LEU A 474 10.39 8.85 -34.56
C LEU A 474 11.07 10.05 -33.88
N ASP A 475 11.12 11.21 -34.52
CA ASP A 475 11.73 12.43 -33.94
C ASP A 475 10.93 12.95 -32.73
N GLU A 476 9.60 12.96 -32.81
CA GLU A 476 8.76 13.33 -31.67
C GLU A 476 8.86 12.32 -30.52
N ALA A 477 8.97 11.03 -30.84
CA ALA A 477 9.19 10.00 -29.84
C ALA A 477 10.54 10.18 -29.13
N HIS A 478 11.59 10.53 -29.88
CA HIS A 478 12.94 10.74 -29.38
C HIS A 478 12.96 11.86 -28.32
N ALA A 479 12.35 13.00 -28.63
CA ALA A 479 12.26 14.13 -27.70
C ALA A 479 11.56 13.75 -26.37
N HIS A 480 10.56 12.86 -26.43
CA HIS A 480 9.85 12.41 -25.23
C HIS A 480 10.65 11.38 -24.41
N TYR A 481 11.36 10.44 -25.05
CA TYR A 481 12.27 9.54 -24.33
C TYR A 481 13.41 10.30 -23.66
N GLU A 482 14.01 11.28 -24.33
CA GLU A 482 15.03 12.13 -23.70
C GLU A 482 14.50 12.84 -22.45
N GLN A 483 13.27 13.37 -22.51
CA GLN A 483 12.67 14.05 -21.37
C GLN A 483 12.36 13.08 -20.23
N ALA A 484 11.91 11.86 -20.53
CA ALA A 484 11.70 10.82 -19.53
C ALA A 484 13.01 10.38 -18.86
N LEU A 485 14.07 10.15 -19.64
CA LEU A 485 15.40 9.77 -19.13
C LEU A 485 16.10 10.91 -18.40
N ARG A 486 15.83 12.18 -18.75
CA ARG A 486 16.27 13.33 -17.93
C ARG A 486 15.63 13.33 -16.55
N MET A 487 14.36 12.92 -16.43
CA MET A 487 13.65 12.84 -15.16
C MET A 487 14.06 11.60 -14.35
N GLU A 488 14.19 10.46 -15.01
CA GLU A 488 14.50 9.17 -14.40
C GLU A 488 15.69 8.48 -15.10
N PRO A 489 16.92 8.99 -14.92
CA PRO A 489 18.11 8.54 -15.66
C PRO A 489 18.61 7.14 -15.27
N SER A 490 17.97 6.51 -14.29
CA SER A 490 18.30 5.16 -13.83
C SER A 490 17.17 4.16 -14.08
N ASN A 491 16.15 4.54 -14.86
CA ASN A 491 15.00 3.67 -15.13
C ASN A 491 15.31 2.73 -16.30
N ALA A 492 15.61 1.47 -15.98
CA ALA A 492 15.98 0.45 -16.96
C ALA A 492 14.92 0.22 -18.05
N GLU A 493 13.63 0.30 -17.71
CA GLU A 493 12.53 0.14 -18.68
C GLU A 493 12.55 1.25 -19.73
N TYR A 494 12.87 2.49 -19.31
CA TYR A 494 12.95 3.62 -20.23
C TYR A 494 14.16 3.51 -21.15
N HIS A 495 15.29 3.01 -20.64
CA HIS A 495 16.45 2.68 -21.46
C HIS A 495 16.14 1.60 -22.51
N SER A 496 15.45 0.51 -22.13
CA SER A 496 15.02 -0.52 -23.08
C SER A 496 14.08 0.02 -24.16
N GLY A 497 13.08 0.81 -23.78
CA GLY A 497 12.16 1.43 -24.75
C GLY A 497 12.84 2.45 -25.67
N TYR A 498 13.80 3.22 -25.14
CA TYR A 498 14.57 4.16 -25.94
C TYR A 498 15.52 3.45 -26.92
N ALA A 499 16.16 2.36 -26.49
CA ALA A 499 16.97 1.51 -27.36
C ALA A 499 16.15 1.00 -28.56
N TYR A 500 14.92 0.54 -28.32
CA TYR A 500 14.01 0.13 -29.39
C TYR A 500 13.72 1.28 -30.37
N LEU A 501 13.45 2.49 -29.88
CA LEU A 501 13.27 3.65 -30.75
C LEU A 501 14.53 3.95 -31.58
N LEU A 502 15.70 3.98 -30.95
CA LEU A 502 16.98 4.27 -31.62
C LEU A 502 17.27 3.25 -32.72
N GLU A 503 16.94 1.98 -32.49
CA GLU A 503 17.02 0.92 -33.49
C GLU A 503 16.07 1.18 -34.67
N GLN A 504 14.83 1.64 -34.43
CA GLN A 504 13.92 2.05 -35.51
C GLN A 504 14.44 3.27 -36.30
N MET A 505 15.26 4.12 -35.67
CA MET A 505 15.94 5.25 -36.31
C MET A 505 17.24 4.85 -37.03
N GLY A 506 17.66 3.58 -36.95
CA GLY A 506 18.92 3.08 -37.51
C GLY A 506 20.18 3.53 -36.75
N GLN A 507 20.03 3.90 -35.47
CA GLN A 507 21.11 4.33 -34.59
C GLN A 507 21.62 3.16 -33.71
N ASP A 508 22.07 2.09 -34.36
CA ASP A 508 22.31 0.79 -33.73
C ASP A 508 23.36 0.83 -32.61
N ASP A 509 24.44 1.60 -32.77
CA ASP A 509 25.48 1.75 -31.73
C ASP A 509 24.92 2.38 -30.45
N GLN A 510 24.01 3.35 -30.58
CA GLN A 510 23.35 3.99 -29.44
C GLN A 510 22.32 3.05 -28.82
N ALA A 511 21.53 2.35 -29.65
CA ALA A 511 20.58 1.35 -29.18
C ALA A 511 21.27 0.25 -28.35
N ALA A 512 22.42 -0.26 -28.81
CA ALA A 512 23.22 -1.23 -28.07
C ALA A 512 23.63 -0.70 -26.67
N ALA A 513 24.14 0.54 -26.61
CA ALA A 513 24.57 1.17 -25.37
C ALA A 513 23.41 1.33 -24.36
N GLU A 514 22.22 1.66 -24.86
CA GLU A 514 21.00 1.81 -24.05
C GLU A 514 20.47 0.45 -23.55
N CYS A 515 20.47 -0.60 -24.38
CA CYS A 515 20.16 -1.96 -23.95
C CYS A 515 21.11 -2.46 -22.85
N GLU A 516 22.42 -2.23 -23.00
CA GLU A 516 23.40 -2.57 -21.97
C GLU A 516 23.22 -1.73 -20.70
N ALA A 517 22.85 -0.44 -20.82
CA ALA A 517 22.53 0.40 -19.68
C ALA A 517 21.34 -0.14 -18.89
N ALA A 518 20.27 -0.57 -19.58
CA ALA A 518 19.11 -1.19 -18.94
C ALA A 518 19.50 -2.42 -18.09
N VAL A 519 20.32 -3.32 -18.65
CA VAL A 519 20.83 -4.49 -17.92
C VAL A 519 21.75 -4.10 -16.75
N ARG A 520 22.63 -3.10 -16.92
CA ARG A 520 23.49 -2.63 -15.82
C ARG A 520 22.69 -2.01 -14.67
N LEU A 521 21.65 -1.24 -14.99
CA LEU A 521 20.79 -0.56 -14.02
C LEU A 521 19.87 -1.53 -13.30
N ALA A 522 19.41 -2.58 -13.99
CA ALA A 522 18.58 -3.63 -13.41
C ALA A 522 19.09 -5.04 -13.79
N PRO A 523 20.18 -5.55 -13.16
CA PRO A 523 20.83 -6.81 -13.53
C PRO A 523 20.02 -8.10 -13.30
N LYS A 524 18.80 -7.97 -12.79
CA LYS A 524 17.85 -9.07 -12.55
C LYS A 524 16.51 -8.83 -13.25
N SER A 525 16.45 -7.84 -14.14
CA SER A 525 15.24 -7.51 -14.88
C SER A 525 15.12 -8.42 -16.10
N ALA A 526 14.17 -9.35 -16.06
CA ALA A 526 13.89 -10.21 -17.21
C ALA A 526 13.56 -9.41 -18.49
N PRO A 527 12.72 -8.34 -18.44
CA PRO A 527 12.49 -7.49 -19.62
C PRO A 527 13.74 -6.81 -20.19
N ALA A 528 14.69 -6.41 -19.33
CA ALA A 528 15.94 -5.77 -19.79
C ALA A 528 16.84 -6.78 -20.54
N HIS A 529 16.98 -7.99 -20.01
CA HIS A 529 17.69 -9.08 -20.67
C HIS A 529 17.00 -9.49 -21.97
N HIS A 530 15.67 -9.59 -21.98
CA HIS A 530 14.89 -9.87 -23.19
C HIS A 530 15.09 -8.81 -24.27
N SER A 531 15.03 -7.52 -23.92
CA SER A 531 15.25 -6.42 -24.87
C SER A 531 16.65 -6.45 -25.49
N LEU A 532 17.69 -6.70 -24.69
CA LEU A 532 19.05 -6.87 -25.20
C LEU A 532 19.17 -8.11 -26.10
N GLY A 533 18.52 -9.21 -25.73
CA GLY A 533 18.46 -10.42 -26.54
C GLY A 533 17.85 -10.16 -27.92
N ALA A 534 16.69 -9.50 -27.96
CA ALA A 534 15.99 -9.14 -29.19
C ALA A 534 16.83 -8.24 -30.10
N PHE A 535 17.50 -7.24 -29.51
CA PHE A 535 18.45 -6.40 -30.25
C PHE A 535 19.59 -7.22 -30.85
N LEU A 536 20.23 -8.11 -30.07
CA LEU A 536 21.35 -8.94 -30.53
C LEU A 536 20.94 -9.92 -31.64
N GLU A 537 19.76 -10.53 -31.51
CA GLU A 537 19.21 -11.47 -32.50
C GLU A 537 18.99 -10.78 -33.84
N LYS A 538 18.34 -9.61 -33.84
CA LYS A 538 18.11 -8.80 -35.06
C LYS A 538 19.42 -8.42 -35.77
N HIS A 539 20.51 -8.30 -35.03
CA HIS A 539 21.85 -7.99 -35.53
C HIS A 539 22.71 -9.24 -35.78
N GLY A 540 22.11 -10.43 -35.82
CA GLY A 540 22.77 -11.68 -36.21
C GLY A 540 23.66 -12.32 -35.13
N LYS A 541 23.61 -11.83 -33.89
CA LYS A 541 24.38 -12.36 -32.76
C LYS A 541 23.57 -13.40 -31.97
N LEU A 542 23.15 -14.46 -32.64
CA LEU A 542 22.20 -15.46 -32.12
C LEU A 542 22.68 -16.15 -30.81
N ASP A 543 23.97 -16.45 -30.69
CA ASP A 543 24.53 -17.07 -29.48
C ASP A 543 24.45 -16.13 -28.26
N GLU A 544 24.77 -14.86 -28.45
CA GLU A 544 24.69 -13.84 -27.39
C GLU A 544 23.22 -13.57 -27.02
N ALA A 545 22.34 -13.49 -28.02
CA ALA A 545 20.89 -13.35 -27.81
C ALA A 545 20.32 -14.51 -26.98
N THR A 546 20.67 -15.76 -27.34
CA THR A 546 20.26 -16.97 -26.61
C THR A 546 20.70 -16.91 -25.15
N ALA A 547 21.92 -16.42 -24.87
CA ALA A 547 22.40 -16.25 -23.50
C ALA A 547 21.56 -15.23 -22.71
N GLN A 548 21.18 -14.10 -23.34
CA GLN A 548 20.32 -13.10 -22.70
C GLN A 548 18.89 -13.61 -22.48
N TYR A 549 18.30 -14.32 -23.44
CA TYR A 549 16.98 -14.93 -23.27
C TYR A 549 16.97 -15.98 -22.15
N ARG A 550 18.04 -16.77 -22.00
CA ARG A 550 18.19 -17.68 -20.84
C ARG A 550 18.21 -16.93 -19.51
N GLU A 551 18.91 -15.80 -19.43
CA GLU A 551 18.88 -14.97 -18.22
C GLU A 551 17.49 -14.38 -17.97
N ALA A 552 16.79 -13.91 -19.01
CA ALA A 552 15.41 -13.42 -18.89
C ALA A 552 14.48 -14.51 -18.30
N VAL A 553 14.50 -15.72 -18.87
CA VAL A 553 13.71 -16.86 -18.36
C VAL A 553 14.15 -17.30 -16.97
N ARG A 554 15.44 -17.19 -16.63
CA ARG A 554 15.96 -17.52 -15.28
C ARG A 554 15.41 -16.55 -14.23
N PHE A 555 15.30 -15.27 -14.56
CA PHE A 555 14.80 -14.24 -13.64
C PHE A 555 13.27 -14.21 -13.58
N ASP A 556 12.61 -14.41 -14.70
CA ASP A 556 11.15 -14.55 -14.78
C ASP A 556 10.75 -15.71 -15.71
N PRO A 557 10.52 -16.91 -15.15
CA PRO A 557 10.07 -18.05 -15.93
C PRO A 557 8.67 -17.88 -16.54
N SER A 558 7.91 -16.87 -16.11
CA SER A 558 6.55 -16.59 -16.59
C SER A 558 6.49 -15.56 -17.74
N LEU A 559 7.62 -14.95 -18.10
CA LEU A 559 7.71 -14.01 -19.22
C LEU A 559 7.55 -14.76 -20.54
N VAL A 560 6.34 -14.70 -21.11
CA VAL A 560 5.95 -15.51 -22.28
C VAL A 560 6.80 -15.19 -23.51
N ASP A 561 7.04 -13.91 -23.80
CA ASP A 561 7.85 -13.50 -24.96
C ASP A 561 9.28 -14.06 -24.88
N ALA A 562 9.90 -14.02 -23.69
CA ALA A 562 11.23 -14.60 -23.49
C ALA A 562 11.25 -16.14 -23.62
N GLN A 563 10.16 -16.83 -23.27
CA GLN A 563 10.02 -18.28 -23.50
C GLN A 563 9.92 -18.59 -25.00
N ILE A 564 9.16 -17.78 -25.75
CA ILE A 564 8.99 -17.94 -27.20
C ILE A 564 10.32 -17.67 -27.92
N ASP A 565 10.98 -16.57 -27.60
CA ASP A 565 12.21 -16.15 -28.28
C ASP A 565 13.38 -17.07 -27.93
N LEU A 566 13.49 -17.52 -26.67
CA LEU A 566 14.46 -18.58 -26.32
C LEU A 566 14.16 -19.88 -27.08
N GLY A 567 12.89 -20.29 -27.14
CA GLY A 567 12.50 -21.50 -27.86
C GLY A 567 12.82 -21.41 -29.36
N THR A 568 12.60 -20.24 -29.96
CA THR A 568 12.87 -19.98 -31.38
C THR A 568 14.38 -19.94 -31.65
N ALA A 569 15.17 -19.25 -30.83
CA ALA A 569 16.62 -19.22 -30.94
C ALA A 569 17.25 -20.62 -30.78
N LEU A 570 16.73 -21.45 -29.87
CA LEU A 570 17.17 -22.85 -29.71
C LEU A 570 16.82 -23.71 -30.94
N LEU A 571 15.65 -23.50 -31.54
CA LEU A 571 15.25 -24.18 -32.77
C LEU A 571 16.19 -23.83 -33.93
N GLU A 572 16.60 -22.57 -34.05
CA GLU A 572 17.56 -22.12 -35.04
C GLU A 572 18.96 -22.71 -34.81
N ASN A 573 19.38 -22.81 -33.54
CA ASN A 573 20.61 -23.48 -33.13
C ASN A 573 20.56 -25.02 -33.21
N GLY A 574 19.40 -25.59 -33.57
CA GLY A 574 19.22 -27.04 -33.76
C GLY A 574 18.92 -27.84 -32.48
N ASP A 575 18.80 -27.19 -31.33
CA ASP A 575 18.36 -27.82 -30.08
C ASP A 575 16.83 -27.96 -30.06
N LEU A 576 16.35 -28.98 -30.78
CA LEU A 576 14.91 -29.26 -30.90
C LEU A 576 14.26 -29.58 -29.54
N ALA A 577 15.00 -30.24 -28.64
CA ALA A 577 14.47 -30.66 -27.35
C ALA A 577 14.26 -29.45 -26.41
N GLY A 578 15.27 -28.59 -26.29
CA GLY A 578 15.16 -27.35 -25.52
C GLY A 578 14.10 -26.41 -26.11
N ALA A 579 14.08 -26.25 -27.43
CA ALA A 579 13.07 -25.43 -28.11
C ALA A 579 11.63 -25.87 -27.77
N LYS A 580 11.38 -27.17 -27.82
CA LYS A 580 10.07 -27.77 -27.52
C LYS A 580 9.63 -27.52 -26.08
N GLU A 581 10.54 -27.63 -25.11
CA GLU A 581 10.25 -27.39 -23.69
C GLU A 581 9.78 -25.94 -23.45
N HIS A 582 10.51 -24.97 -23.98
CA HIS A 582 10.21 -23.55 -23.80
C HIS A 582 8.92 -23.15 -24.51
N LEU A 583 8.69 -23.61 -25.74
CA LEU A 583 7.44 -23.32 -26.48
C LEU A 583 6.21 -24.00 -25.85
N GLN A 584 6.35 -25.21 -25.31
CA GLN A 584 5.28 -25.83 -24.52
C GLN A 584 4.99 -25.04 -23.24
N THR A 585 6.01 -24.52 -22.59
CA THR A 585 5.84 -23.66 -21.41
C THR A 585 5.11 -22.37 -21.79
N ALA A 586 5.51 -21.70 -22.87
CA ALA A 586 4.81 -20.52 -23.40
C ALA A 586 3.32 -20.80 -23.68
N SER A 587 2.99 -21.91 -24.34
CA SER A 587 1.58 -22.30 -24.61
C SER A 587 0.76 -22.58 -23.35
N LYS A 588 1.40 -22.99 -22.25
CA LYS A 588 0.72 -23.19 -20.96
C LYS A 588 0.52 -21.88 -20.22
N LEU A 589 1.48 -20.96 -20.32
CA LEU A 589 1.42 -19.64 -19.70
C LEU A 589 0.37 -18.76 -20.39
N ASP A 590 0.31 -18.77 -21.72
CA ASP A 590 -0.76 -18.14 -22.49
C ASP A 590 -1.38 -19.10 -23.53
N PRO A 591 -2.49 -19.78 -23.17
CA PRO A 591 -3.20 -20.71 -24.04
C PRO A 591 -3.88 -20.06 -25.26
N LYS A 592 -3.86 -18.73 -25.39
CA LYS A 592 -4.49 -18.03 -26.53
C LYS A 592 -3.50 -17.69 -27.63
N LEU A 593 -2.20 -17.86 -27.41
CA LEU A 593 -1.18 -17.52 -28.40
C LEU A 593 -1.04 -18.60 -29.47
N ALA A 594 -1.17 -18.19 -30.74
CA ALA A 594 -0.98 -19.07 -31.89
C ALA A 594 0.50 -19.36 -32.20
N GLN A 595 1.41 -18.42 -31.90
CA GLN A 595 2.84 -18.51 -32.22
C GLN A 595 3.52 -19.77 -31.66
N PRO A 596 3.40 -20.11 -30.36
CA PRO A 596 4.01 -21.32 -29.81
C PRO A 596 3.59 -22.59 -30.56
N HIS A 597 2.31 -22.69 -30.94
CA HIS A 597 1.79 -23.83 -31.71
C HIS A 597 2.40 -23.90 -33.12
N ASN A 598 2.55 -22.78 -33.82
CA ASN A 598 3.23 -22.77 -35.12
C ASN A 598 4.68 -23.27 -35.00
N TYR A 599 5.45 -22.80 -34.01
CA TYR A 599 6.83 -23.27 -33.83
C TYR A 599 6.93 -24.74 -33.37
N LEU A 600 6.01 -25.20 -32.51
CA LEU A 600 5.90 -26.63 -32.17
C LEU A 600 5.62 -27.48 -33.41
N GLY A 601 4.78 -27.00 -34.33
CA GLY A 601 4.56 -27.65 -35.62
C GLY A 601 5.84 -27.76 -36.45
N LYS A 602 6.63 -26.69 -36.52
CA LYS A 602 7.94 -26.69 -37.21
C LYS A 602 8.93 -27.68 -36.59
N ILE A 603 8.94 -27.79 -35.25
CA ILE A 603 9.74 -28.79 -34.54
C ILE A 603 9.31 -30.20 -34.93
N PHE A 604 8.00 -30.51 -34.88
CA PHE A 604 7.49 -31.82 -35.25
C PHE A 604 7.77 -32.18 -36.71
N MET A 605 7.75 -31.20 -37.63
CA MET A 605 8.21 -31.41 -39.01
C MET A 605 9.67 -31.83 -39.09
N ARG A 606 10.56 -31.17 -38.33
CA ARG A 606 12.00 -31.54 -38.27
C ARG A 606 12.24 -32.89 -37.61
N GLU A 607 11.40 -33.28 -36.64
CA GLU A 607 11.41 -34.61 -36.02
C GLU A 607 10.81 -35.71 -36.94
N GLY A 608 10.22 -35.35 -38.08
CA GLY A 608 9.53 -36.29 -38.99
C GLY A 608 8.14 -36.72 -38.53
N ASN A 609 7.61 -36.13 -37.46
CA ASN A 609 6.27 -36.40 -36.94
C ASN A 609 5.22 -35.49 -37.60
N VAL A 610 4.95 -35.74 -38.88
CA VAL A 610 4.09 -34.89 -39.71
C VAL A 610 2.67 -34.78 -39.15
N SER A 611 2.11 -35.86 -38.59
CA SER A 611 0.77 -35.84 -38.00
C SER A 611 0.66 -34.90 -36.80
N SER A 612 1.67 -34.88 -35.92
CA SER A 612 1.71 -33.93 -34.79
C SER A 612 1.93 -32.50 -35.26
N ALA A 613 2.70 -32.30 -36.33
CA ALA A 613 2.89 -30.99 -36.92
C ALA A 613 1.58 -30.39 -37.46
N ILE A 614 0.81 -31.18 -38.21
CA ILE A 614 -0.52 -30.78 -38.72
C ILE A 614 -1.42 -30.33 -37.57
N ALA A 615 -1.51 -31.12 -36.50
CA ALA A 615 -2.34 -30.79 -35.35
C ALA A 615 -1.94 -29.46 -34.68
N GLN A 616 -0.64 -29.18 -34.58
CA GLN A 616 -0.17 -27.91 -34.01
C GLN A 616 -0.45 -26.72 -34.93
N PHE A 617 -0.24 -26.85 -36.25
CA PHE A 617 -0.57 -25.76 -37.18
C PHE A 617 -2.08 -25.48 -37.24
N GLU A 618 -2.93 -26.52 -37.17
CA GLU A 618 -4.37 -26.37 -37.09
C GLU A 618 -4.80 -25.66 -35.79
N GLU A 619 -4.16 -25.96 -34.67
CA GLU A 619 -4.40 -25.25 -33.41
C GLU A 619 -3.96 -23.78 -33.48
N ALA A 620 -2.81 -23.49 -34.11
CA ALA A 620 -2.37 -22.12 -34.36
C ALA A 620 -3.41 -21.33 -35.17
N LEU A 621 -3.94 -21.92 -36.24
CA LEU A 621 -4.99 -21.30 -37.08
C LEU A 621 -6.36 -21.25 -36.39
N ARG A 622 -6.65 -22.18 -35.46
CA ARG A 622 -7.86 -22.10 -34.63
C ARG A 622 -7.81 -20.90 -33.69
N LEU A 623 -6.63 -20.60 -33.14
CA LEU A 623 -6.39 -19.46 -32.25
C LEU A 623 -6.31 -18.14 -33.02
N HIS A 624 -5.66 -18.16 -34.19
CA HIS A 624 -5.52 -17.00 -35.07
C HIS A 624 -5.74 -17.41 -36.54
N PRO A 625 -6.99 -17.28 -37.05
CA PRO A 625 -7.34 -17.72 -38.41
C PRO A 625 -6.53 -17.03 -39.52
N ASP A 626 -6.16 -15.76 -39.33
CA ASP A 626 -5.34 -14.98 -40.27
C ASP A 626 -3.85 -15.06 -39.89
N PHE A 627 -3.28 -16.27 -39.82
CA PHE A 627 -1.86 -16.49 -39.55
C PHE A 627 -1.15 -17.11 -40.78
N PRO A 628 -0.63 -16.28 -41.72
CA PRO A 628 -0.10 -16.76 -43.00
C PRO A 628 1.03 -17.79 -42.88
N GLU A 629 1.92 -17.62 -41.90
CA GLU A 629 3.02 -18.59 -41.70
C GLU A 629 2.49 -19.97 -41.30
N ALA A 630 1.49 -20.02 -40.41
CA ALA A 630 0.88 -21.28 -40.00
C ALA A 630 0.08 -21.95 -41.13
N GLU A 631 -0.60 -21.15 -41.97
CA GLU A 631 -1.30 -21.65 -43.16
C GLU A 631 -0.33 -22.28 -44.16
N GLU A 632 0.77 -21.61 -44.46
CA GLU A 632 1.81 -22.11 -45.36
C GLU A 632 2.47 -23.37 -44.80
N ASN A 633 2.81 -23.37 -43.50
CA ASN A 633 3.39 -24.54 -42.84
C ASN A 633 2.42 -25.74 -42.83
N LEU A 634 1.13 -25.51 -42.61
CA LEU A 634 0.10 -26.55 -42.68
C LEU A 634 -0.03 -27.12 -44.08
N ARG A 635 -0.03 -26.27 -45.11
CA ARG A 635 -0.08 -26.67 -46.52
C ARG A 635 1.10 -27.56 -46.87
N MET A 636 2.30 -27.18 -46.44
CA MET A 636 3.53 -27.95 -46.64
C MET A 636 3.46 -29.31 -45.92
N ALA A 637 3.02 -29.33 -44.65
CA ALA A 637 2.90 -30.56 -43.87
C ALA A 637 1.90 -31.56 -44.49
N LYS A 638 0.72 -31.09 -44.92
CA LYS A 638 -0.30 -31.92 -45.62
C LYS A 638 0.21 -32.46 -46.96
N GLY A 639 1.01 -31.68 -47.69
CA GLY A 639 1.66 -32.12 -48.93
C GLY A 639 2.67 -33.25 -48.70
N SER A 640 3.46 -33.17 -47.61
CA SER A 640 4.39 -34.22 -47.23
C SER A 640 3.69 -35.52 -46.79
N ASP A 641 2.56 -35.42 -46.09
CA ASP A 641 1.78 -36.58 -45.62
C ASP A 641 1.08 -37.34 -46.76
N ASN A 642 0.57 -36.63 -47.77
CA ASN A 642 0.00 -37.26 -48.95
C ASN A 642 1.05 -37.98 -49.80
N SER A 643 2.29 -37.48 -49.82
CA SER A 643 3.39 -38.06 -50.59
C SER A 643 3.92 -39.37 -49.98
N SER A 644 3.92 -39.48 -48.64
CA SER A 644 4.31 -40.70 -47.92
C SER A 644 3.27 -41.83 -48.06
N LEU A 645 1.98 -41.50 -48.15
CA LEU A 645 0.90 -42.47 -48.39
C LEU A 645 0.92 -43.08 -49.81
N THR A 646 1.42 -42.35 -50.81
CA THR A 646 1.52 -42.85 -52.19
C THR A 646 2.72 -43.76 -52.47
N LEU A 647 3.70 -43.84 -51.56
CA LEU A 647 4.94 -44.62 -51.73
C LEU A 647 4.98 -45.94 -50.96
N SER A 648 3.90 -46.33 -50.27
CA SER A 648 3.83 -47.63 -49.59
C SER A 648 3.61 -48.75 -50.63
N PRO A 649 4.53 -49.72 -50.82
CA PRO A 649 4.32 -50.82 -51.76
C PRO A 649 3.18 -51.72 -51.28
N ARG A 650 2.28 -52.10 -52.19
CA ARG A 650 1.25 -53.11 -51.96
C ARG A 650 1.84 -54.51 -51.82
#